data_AF-A0AAN6GKE7-F1
#
_entry.id   AF-A0AAN6GKE7-F1
#
_cell.length_a   1.000
_cell.length_b   1.000
_cell.length_c   1.000
_cell.angle_alpha   90.00
_cell.angle_beta   90.00
_cell.angle_gamma   90.00
#
_symmetry.space_group_name_H-M   'P 1'
#
loop_
_entity.id
_entity.type
_entity.pdbx_description
1 polymer ?
#
loop_
_entity_poly.entity_id
_entity_poly.type
_entity_poly.pdbx_seq_one_letter_code
_entity_poly.pdbx_strand_id
1 'polypeptide(L)'
;MASHSSRRIQAVVTGAGSAFRDPLGSTPLKLIAARRRPAVVEREHRRNYASAPDVPQQQQQQRERRIHADSLQRPPPQADLGAAQPPPPSPLSSSSSSSSPSSSTQHHRTGTPRVSGRFSAPPLFRSSTAVVEADARELRSLFDTPSVSVSTRKHGPSSSKATALHPAGLFLSPSLSTPDGFLAVARRTHLRAQLLVHRIVTAPQNGTEEMSKVVRNLDRLSNLLCTVIDCAELVRNAHPDPAWVRAANDAYEYLCGYMNVLNTHQGLYSCLSKVLENKDIVARMSTEELAVANVFLRDFERSGIHLPDESRGRFVQLSDEILVLGRSFLSEAGNGSTVDGRQPALIPLRWLEGSPQTLVSALRKSSRTFRNQQGEETLVIPPDSWELQVVSRLAPDERARKAAYLATNSGSGEQVSTLERLLKARTELAHLTGKSCYAEMTLADKMARRPEHVENFLSTLAKHHQPRAQSILDALRKVKQRHVGGSLPPFYAWDREFYAEQYMRHEVLTAPSVPISTFFSVGSVFAGLSRLFSRIYGIRLRAAPIRAGEVWSPDVHKLEVVEESNELGADRVVGTIYADLFSRPGKPPSAAHYTVRCSRRTDKDDADNDFKYGVLEGGKVLDARQHAHEVAPLEVPTVEATWTDEGMFQLPTIVLLCDFSRPTVKGGPSLLNWAEVETLFHEMGHAMHSMIGRTEYHNVSGTRCPTDFVELPSILMEHFLASPPVVELVARHHATDAPLPYEHLAAHVRAARALDSLDTQHQILLASLDQLYHSPAASDPTFNSTEQLSTLTRKIGSLPLPPDASETVSWQTQFGHLFGYGATYYSYLFDRAIASQVWARLFARDPLDRQAGERLKTGVLRFGGGKDPWEMLSTVLRDEEIAAGDSRAMQAVGRWGIADLGAQGRNM
;
A
#
# COMPACT_ATOMS: atom_id res chain seq x y z
N MET A 1 0.94 -1.17 3.91
CA MET A 1 0.73 0.14 3.23
C MET A 1 0.06 -0.05 1.87
N ALA A 2 0.48 -1.02 1.06
CA ALA A 2 -0.15 -1.68 -0.13
C ALA A 2 -1.70 -1.62 -0.40
N SER A 3 -2.56 -1.22 0.54
CA SER A 3 -4.04 -1.32 0.43
C SER A 3 -4.68 -0.32 -0.54
N HIS A 4 -3.99 0.76 -0.91
CA HIS A 4 -4.55 1.80 -1.79
C HIS A 4 -4.08 1.65 -3.25
N SER A 5 -2.88 1.12 -3.48
CA SER A 5 -2.20 1.08 -4.79
C SER A 5 -2.82 0.11 -5.79
N SER A 6 -3.42 -0.98 -5.30
CA SER A 6 -3.85 -2.13 -6.12
C SER A 6 -5.35 -2.41 -6.07
N ARG A 7 -6.18 -1.43 -5.72
CA ARG A 7 -7.63 -1.51 -5.93
C ARG A 7 -7.94 -1.43 -7.44
N ARG A 8 -7.81 -2.57 -8.15
CA ARG A 8 -8.83 -2.90 -9.15
C ARG A 8 -10.16 -2.78 -8.38
N ILE A 9 -11.03 -1.84 -8.74
CA ILE A 9 -12.28 -1.58 -7.99
C ILE A 9 -13.24 -2.74 -8.20
N GLN A 10 -12.95 -3.82 -7.49
CA GLN A 10 -13.92 -4.82 -7.13
C GLN A 10 -14.76 -4.17 -6.05
N ALA A 11 -16.03 -3.99 -6.37
CA ALA A 11 -17.02 -4.06 -5.32
C ALA A 11 -16.84 -5.43 -4.66
N VAL A 12 -16.25 -5.43 -3.46
CA VAL A 12 -16.69 -6.33 -2.41
C VAL A 12 -18.21 -6.27 -2.45
N VAL A 13 -18.89 -7.41 -2.52
CA VAL A 13 -20.35 -7.48 -2.48
C VAL A 13 -20.81 -6.63 -1.28
N THR A 14 -21.41 -5.47 -1.55
CA THR A 14 -21.64 -4.44 -0.53
C THR A 14 -23.07 -3.96 -0.63
N GLY A 15 -23.90 -4.46 0.30
CA GLY A 15 -25.08 -3.76 0.78
C GLY A 15 -26.20 -3.53 -0.25
N ALA A 16 -26.76 -4.60 -0.80
CA ALA A 16 -28.10 -4.56 -1.43
C ALA A 16 -28.98 -5.75 -1.00
N GLY A 17 -28.95 -6.09 0.29
CA GLY A 17 -29.88 -7.06 0.85
C GLY A 17 -31.32 -6.53 0.87
N SER A 18 -32.26 -7.36 0.40
CA SER A 18 -33.73 -7.14 0.43
C SER A 18 -34.34 -6.20 -0.63
N ALA A 19 -34.53 -6.72 -1.85
CA ALA A 19 -35.73 -6.46 -2.67
C ALA A 19 -35.94 -7.50 -3.80
N PHE A 20 -36.02 -8.80 -3.49
CA PHE A 20 -36.51 -9.80 -4.45
C PHE A 20 -37.98 -10.16 -4.17
N ARG A 21 -38.88 -9.68 -5.04
CA ARG A 21 -40.18 -10.29 -5.35
C ARG A 21 -40.49 -10.07 -6.84
N ASP A 22 -41.19 -11.04 -7.42
CA ASP A 22 -41.29 -11.29 -8.86
C ASP A 22 -41.93 -10.20 -9.73
N PRO A 23 -41.65 -10.22 -11.06
CA PRO A 23 -42.06 -9.17 -11.97
C PRO A 23 -43.51 -9.33 -12.47
N LEU A 24 -44.20 -8.20 -12.68
CA LEU A 24 -45.25 -7.96 -13.68
C LEU A 24 -45.82 -6.54 -13.52
N GLY A 25 -45.98 -5.80 -14.63
CA GLY A 25 -46.79 -4.56 -14.66
C GLY A 25 -46.03 -3.26 -15.01
N SER A 26 -46.41 -2.68 -16.14
CA SER A 26 -45.88 -1.42 -16.68
C SER A 26 -46.61 -0.17 -16.17
N THR A 27 -45.89 0.87 -15.73
CA THR A 27 -46.09 2.31 -16.09
C THR A 27 -45.12 3.24 -15.33
N PRO A 28 -44.79 4.44 -15.87
CA PRO A 28 -43.78 5.33 -15.27
C PRO A 28 -44.35 6.29 -14.22
N LEU A 29 -43.69 6.35 -13.05
CA LEU A 29 -44.06 7.28 -11.97
C LEU A 29 -43.41 8.66 -12.13
N LYS A 30 -44.25 9.69 -12.32
CA LYS A 30 -43.86 11.11 -12.23
C LYS A 30 -43.69 11.50 -10.75
N LEU A 31 -42.53 12.03 -10.37
CA LEU A 31 -42.39 12.72 -9.08
C LEU A 31 -43.00 14.13 -9.16
N ILE A 32 -44.07 14.36 -8.41
CA ILE A 32 -44.57 15.72 -8.09
C ILE A 32 -44.20 16.02 -6.63
N ALA A 33 -43.57 17.17 -6.40
CA ALA A 33 -43.25 17.64 -5.07
C ALA A 33 -44.49 18.15 -4.33
N ALA A 34 -44.72 17.67 -3.10
CA ALA A 34 -45.73 18.25 -2.20
C ALA A 34 -45.24 18.23 -0.73
N ARG A 35 -45.17 19.42 -0.12
CA ARG A 35 -44.99 19.58 1.33
C ARG A 35 -46.27 19.18 2.07
N ARG A 36 -46.17 18.56 3.25
CA ARG A 36 -47.13 18.77 4.36
C ARG A 36 -46.54 18.42 5.74
N ARG A 37 -47.07 19.09 6.76
CA ARG A 37 -46.73 18.98 8.20
C ARG A 37 -47.80 18.12 8.94
N PRO A 38 -47.63 17.75 10.22
CA PRO A 38 -48.14 16.48 10.77
C PRO A 38 -49.43 16.54 11.63
N ALA A 39 -49.98 15.35 11.91
CA ALA A 39 -50.87 14.96 13.03
C ALA A 39 -50.52 13.48 13.34
N VAL A 40 -50.11 13.01 14.54
CA VAL A 40 -50.69 12.99 15.91
C VAL A 40 -51.90 12.04 16.06
N VAL A 41 -51.90 11.29 17.17
CA VAL A 41 -52.81 10.19 17.65
C VAL A 41 -52.39 8.77 17.17
N GLU A 42 -52.01 7.80 18.01
CA GLU A 42 -51.64 7.89 19.46
C GLU A 42 -50.60 6.85 19.98
N ARG A 43 -50.98 5.58 20.26
CA ARG A 43 -50.29 4.54 21.06
C ARG A 43 -50.63 3.13 20.52
N GLU A 44 -49.93 2.01 20.78
CA GLU A 44 -49.26 1.53 22.01
C GLU A 44 -47.95 0.72 21.76
N HIS A 45 -47.40 0.11 22.82
CA HIS A 45 -46.29 -0.86 22.82
C HIS A 45 -44.85 -0.34 22.61
N ARG A 46 -44.43 0.63 23.44
CA ARG A 46 -43.05 0.70 23.94
C ARG A 46 -43.00 1.04 25.43
N ARG A 47 -42.60 0.07 26.26
CA ARG A 47 -42.02 0.27 27.60
C ARG A 47 -40.79 -0.62 27.74
N ASN A 48 -39.86 -0.18 28.59
CA ASN A 48 -38.55 -0.78 28.87
C ASN A 48 -37.49 -0.54 27.78
N TYR A 49 -36.87 0.64 27.80
CA TYR A 49 -35.41 0.82 27.97
C TYR A 49 -35.11 2.31 28.21
N ALA A 50 -34.70 2.62 29.43
CA ALA A 50 -34.32 3.93 29.96
C ALA A 50 -33.49 3.63 31.23
N SER A 51 -32.34 4.25 31.53
CA SER A 51 -31.54 5.28 30.85
C SER A 51 -30.06 5.13 31.25
N ALA A 52 -29.12 5.63 30.46
CA ALA A 52 -27.76 5.97 30.90
C ALA A 52 -27.28 7.22 30.13
N PRO A 53 -26.46 8.12 30.74
CA PRO A 53 -26.30 9.49 30.25
C PRO A 53 -25.25 9.65 29.15
N ASP A 54 -25.49 10.61 28.25
CA ASP A 54 -24.51 11.06 27.24
C ASP A 54 -23.25 11.64 27.90
N VAL A 55 -22.09 11.07 27.53
CA VAL A 55 -20.77 11.67 27.79
C VAL A 55 -20.30 12.38 26.52
N PRO A 56 -19.96 13.69 26.55
CA PRO A 56 -19.59 14.41 25.34
C PRO A 56 -18.31 13.86 24.68
N GLN A 57 -18.41 13.47 23.40
CA GLN A 57 -17.32 12.90 22.58
C GLN A 57 -16.02 13.73 22.55
N GLN A 58 -16.06 15.02 22.91
CA GLN A 58 -14.88 15.88 23.01
C GLN A 58 -13.88 15.44 24.10
N GLN A 59 -14.30 14.79 25.18
CA GLN A 59 -13.36 14.33 26.22
C GLN A 59 -12.61 13.04 25.81
N GLN A 60 -13.22 12.19 24.97
CA GLN A 60 -12.58 10.99 24.40
C GLN A 60 -11.40 11.42 23.50
N GLN A 61 -11.67 12.31 22.53
CA GLN A 61 -10.66 12.82 21.59
C GLN A 61 -9.54 13.62 22.28
N GLN A 62 -9.80 14.27 23.43
CA GLN A 62 -8.75 14.93 24.21
C GLN A 62 -7.86 13.95 24.99
N ARG A 63 -8.38 12.77 25.38
CA ARG A 63 -7.58 11.69 25.98
C ARG A 63 -6.63 11.05 24.96
N GLU A 64 -7.14 10.71 23.78
CA GLU A 64 -6.35 10.13 22.68
C GLU A 64 -5.21 11.04 22.24
N ARG A 65 -5.45 12.36 22.15
CA ARG A 65 -4.41 13.37 21.86
C ARG A 65 -3.31 13.46 22.91
N ARG A 66 -3.57 13.18 24.19
CA ARG A 66 -2.53 13.15 25.24
C ARG A 66 -1.66 11.90 25.17
N ILE A 67 -2.28 10.74 24.96
CA ILE A 67 -1.58 9.45 24.87
C ILE A 67 -0.58 9.45 23.70
N HIS A 68 -0.94 10.09 22.57
CA HIS A 68 -0.03 10.17 21.43
C HIS A 68 1.11 11.19 21.59
N ALA A 69 0.91 12.26 22.38
CA ALA A 69 1.88 13.33 22.58
C ALA A 69 2.96 12.99 23.63
N ASP A 70 2.58 12.33 24.73
CA ASP A 70 3.51 12.02 25.84
C ASP A 70 4.50 10.89 25.49
N SER A 71 4.30 10.17 24.39
CA SER A 71 5.24 9.15 23.87
C SER A 71 6.51 9.74 23.23
N LEU A 72 6.51 11.05 22.90
CA LEU A 72 7.54 11.68 22.06
C LEU A 72 8.34 12.80 22.73
N GLN A 73 8.27 12.98 24.04
CA GLN A 73 9.04 14.02 24.75
C GLN A 73 9.99 13.45 25.81
N ARG A 74 11.30 13.47 25.50
CA ARG A 74 12.34 13.58 26.53
C ARG A 74 12.51 15.06 26.91
N PRO A 75 12.67 15.42 28.19
CA PRO A 75 13.08 16.77 28.56
C PRO A 75 14.51 17.05 28.05
N PRO A 76 14.85 18.29 27.69
CA PRO A 76 16.20 18.65 27.28
C PRO A 76 17.18 18.57 28.47
N PRO A 77 18.44 18.17 28.26
CA PRO A 77 19.46 18.29 29.30
C PRO A 77 19.71 19.78 29.58
N GLN A 78 19.75 20.16 30.86
CA GLN A 78 20.19 21.48 31.27
C GLN A 78 21.68 21.64 30.96
N ALA A 79 22.05 22.74 30.31
CA ALA A 79 23.44 23.07 30.02
C ALA A 79 24.11 23.63 31.27
N ASP A 80 25.14 22.94 31.76
CA ASP A 80 26.03 23.46 32.80
C ASP A 80 27.16 24.28 32.15
N LEU A 81 27.48 25.43 32.74
CA LEU A 81 28.41 26.41 32.16
C LEU A 81 29.86 26.10 32.57
N GLY A 82 30.70 25.69 31.62
CA GLY A 82 32.13 25.47 31.84
C GLY A 82 32.97 25.89 30.64
N ALA A 83 33.54 27.10 30.69
CA ALA A 83 34.37 27.63 29.61
C ALA A 83 35.82 27.13 29.69
N ALA A 84 36.39 26.73 28.54
CA ALA A 84 37.83 26.57 28.36
C ALA A 84 38.22 26.94 26.91
N GLN A 85 39.20 27.82 26.76
CA GLN A 85 39.72 28.25 25.45
C GLN A 85 40.76 27.26 24.88
N PRO A 86 40.91 27.16 23.54
CA PRO A 86 41.99 26.42 22.90
C PRO A 86 43.27 27.28 22.72
N PRO A 87 44.48 26.69 22.78
CA PRO A 87 45.73 27.35 22.40
C PRO A 87 45.99 27.29 20.86
N PRO A 88 46.89 28.15 20.32
CA PRO A 88 47.07 28.35 18.88
C PRO A 88 48.10 27.39 18.22
N PRO A 89 48.15 27.32 16.86
CA PRO A 89 49.04 26.43 16.10
C PRO A 89 50.33 27.10 15.58
N SER A 90 51.14 26.31 14.84
CA SER A 90 52.27 26.65 13.92
C SER A 90 53.72 26.49 14.45
N PRO A 91 54.76 26.29 13.59
CA PRO A 91 54.77 25.76 12.21
C PRO A 91 55.94 24.81 11.83
N LEU A 92 55.84 24.21 10.62
CA LEU A 92 56.88 23.91 9.58
C LEU A 92 58.32 23.45 9.95
N SER A 93 58.85 22.43 9.25
CA SER A 93 59.84 22.62 8.15
C SER A 93 60.41 21.31 7.54
N SER A 94 60.67 21.33 6.21
CA SER A 94 61.81 20.75 5.42
C SER A 94 62.46 19.38 5.74
N SER A 95 63.06 18.61 4.80
CA SER A 95 63.11 18.56 3.32
C SER A 95 64.03 17.38 2.87
N SER A 96 63.96 16.96 1.58
CA SER A 96 65.09 16.48 0.71
C SER A 96 66.08 15.37 1.17
N SER A 97 66.68 14.49 0.36
CA SER A 97 66.63 14.11 -1.07
C SER A 97 67.68 13.02 -1.38
N SER A 98 67.67 12.44 -2.61
CA SER A 98 68.80 11.73 -3.29
C SER A 98 69.21 10.31 -2.82
N SER A 99 69.94 9.47 -3.60
CA SER A 99 69.65 8.93 -4.96
C SER A 99 70.70 7.87 -5.40
N SER A 100 70.24 6.67 -5.82
CA SER A 100 70.93 5.73 -6.77
C SER A 100 72.26 5.05 -6.33
N PRO A 101 72.80 4.00 -7.03
CA PRO A 101 72.28 3.22 -8.18
C PRO A 101 72.36 1.65 -8.09
N SER A 102 71.54 0.99 -8.91
CA SER A 102 71.69 -0.33 -9.62
C SER A 102 72.57 -1.51 -9.13
N SER A 103 71.97 -2.72 -9.05
CA SER A 103 72.31 -3.88 -9.93
C SER A 103 71.24 -5.00 -9.87
N SER A 104 71.22 -5.89 -10.89
CA SER A 104 70.37 -7.09 -11.08
C SER A 104 70.27 -8.05 -9.87
N THR A 105 69.26 -8.92 -9.69
CA THR A 105 68.69 -9.89 -10.66
C THR A 105 67.25 -10.36 -10.28
N GLN A 106 66.57 -11.03 -11.21
CA GLN A 106 65.20 -11.57 -11.20
C GLN A 106 64.65 -12.20 -9.89
N HIS A 107 63.35 -12.00 -9.61
CA HIS A 107 62.39 -13.08 -9.34
C HIS A 107 60.92 -12.61 -9.44
N HIS A 108 60.01 -13.51 -9.84
CA HIS A 108 58.58 -13.24 -10.02
C HIS A 108 57.83 -12.88 -8.72
N ARG A 109 56.93 -11.89 -8.79
CA ARG A 109 55.56 -12.02 -8.22
C ARG A 109 54.56 -11.03 -8.81
N THR A 110 53.31 -11.49 -8.86
CA THR A 110 52.14 -10.88 -9.49
C THR A 110 51.74 -9.51 -8.93
N GLY A 111 51.64 -8.49 -9.79
CA GLY A 111 51.04 -7.20 -9.46
C GLY A 111 49.53 -7.17 -9.74
N THR A 112 48.76 -6.57 -8.84
CA THR A 112 47.34 -6.25 -9.05
C THR A 112 47.19 -5.04 -9.98
N PRO A 113 46.36 -5.10 -11.04
CA PRO A 113 46.14 -3.94 -11.90
C PRO A 113 45.17 -2.95 -11.26
N ARG A 114 45.60 -1.68 -11.13
CA ARG A 114 44.69 -0.54 -10.91
C ARG A 114 43.77 -0.40 -12.13
N VAL A 115 42.49 -0.72 -11.98
CA VAL A 115 41.49 -0.50 -13.04
C VAL A 115 41.00 0.95 -13.00
N SER A 116 41.72 1.85 -13.69
CA SER A 116 41.19 3.16 -14.06
C SER A 116 40.37 3.05 -15.35
N GLY A 117 39.19 2.42 -15.25
CA GLY A 117 38.27 2.25 -16.38
C GLY A 117 37.38 3.47 -16.59
N ARG A 118 37.68 4.30 -17.60
CA ARG A 118 36.68 5.25 -18.14
C ARG A 118 35.62 4.45 -18.88
N PHE A 119 34.46 4.23 -18.27
CA PHE A 119 33.29 3.73 -18.97
C PHE A 119 32.81 4.77 -19.98
N SER A 120 32.76 4.40 -21.25
CA SER A 120 32.24 5.23 -22.33
C SER A 120 31.46 4.37 -23.32
N ALA A 121 30.30 3.86 -22.88
CA ALA A 121 29.22 3.62 -23.82
C ALA A 121 28.72 4.98 -24.39
N PRO A 122 28.24 5.05 -25.63
CA PRO A 122 27.59 6.27 -26.12
C PRO A 122 26.40 6.64 -25.21
N PRO A 123 26.13 7.93 -25.00
CA PRO A 123 25.02 8.34 -24.14
C PRO A 123 23.72 7.93 -24.82
N LEU A 124 22.91 7.08 -24.15
CA LEU A 124 21.64 6.65 -24.73
C LEU A 124 20.71 7.85 -24.92
N PHE A 125 20.47 8.65 -23.87
CA PHE A 125 19.71 9.91 -23.94
C PHE A 125 20.30 10.97 -23.00
N ARG A 126 19.95 12.26 -23.18
CA ARG A 126 20.51 13.39 -22.42
C ARG A 126 19.54 14.56 -22.21
N SER A 127 18.73 14.50 -21.16
CA SER A 127 18.49 15.72 -20.37
C SER A 127 19.83 16.26 -19.84
N SER A 128 20.12 17.56 -19.98
CA SER A 128 21.38 18.11 -19.45
C SER A 128 21.37 18.11 -17.93
N THR A 129 22.53 17.83 -17.31
CA THR A 129 22.66 17.85 -15.83
C THR A 129 22.23 19.20 -15.23
N ALA A 130 22.39 20.29 -15.97
CA ALA A 130 21.94 21.62 -15.55
C ALA A 130 20.42 21.76 -15.44
N VAL A 131 19.65 21.09 -16.32
CA VAL A 131 18.18 21.07 -16.27
C VAL A 131 17.69 20.24 -15.09
N VAL A 132 18.19 19.00 -14.95
CA VAL A 132 17.83 18.11 -13.82
C VAL A 132 18.11 18.78 -12.48
N GLU A 133 19.26 19.45 -12.34
CA GLU A 133 19.59 20.20 -11.12
C GLU A 133 18.81 21.51 -10.95
N ALA A 134 18.26 22.08 -12.03
CA ALA A 134 17.35 23.23 -11.94
C ALA A 134 15.98 22.80 -11.38
N ASP A 135 15.36 21.76 -11.94
CA ASP A 135 14.12 21.20 -11.41
C ASP A 135 14.33 20.74 -9.95
N ALA A 136 15.44 20.09 -9.63
CA ALA A 136 15.74 19.61 -8.28
C ALA A 136 15.86 20.75 -7.25
N ARG A 137 16.38 21.93 -7.64
CA ARG A 137 16.37 23.12 -6.78
C ARG A 137 14.97 23.70 -6.62
N GLU A 138 14.17 23.72 -7.69
CA GLU A 138 12.79 24.19 -7.64
C GLU A 138 11.91 23.30 -6.76
N LEU A 139 11.97 21.97 -6.93
CA LEU A 139 11.31 20.98 -6.06
C LEU A 139 11.66 21.18 -4.60
N ARG A 140 12.95 21.36 -4.29
CA ARG A 140 13.38 21.61 -2.91
C ARG A 140 12.77 22.88 -2.37
N SER A 141 12.85 23.98 -3.12
CA SER A 141 12.24 25.26 -2.74
C SER A 141 10.71 25.15 -2.56
N LEU A 142 10.03 24.35 -3.38
CA LEU A 142 8.58 24.19 -3.38
C LEU A 142 8.06 23.55 -2.09
N PHE A 143 8.74 22.51 -1.60
CA PHE A 143 8.31 21.75 -0.42
C PHE A 143 8.94 22.23 0.90
N ASP A 144 10.15 22.78 0.87
CA ASP A 144 10.86 23.22 2.09
C ASP A 144 10.45 24.64 2.53
N THR A 145 9.93 25.46 1.62
CA THR A 145 9.45 26.81 1.96
C THR A 145 8.15 26.70 2.74
N PRO A 146 8.04 27.27 3.96
CA PRO A 146 6.77 27.31 4.68
C PRO A 146 5.72 28.03 3.85
N SER A 147 4.57 27.38 3.62
CA SER A 147 3.41 28.05 3.03
C SER A 147 3.00 29.19 3.95
N VAL A 148 3.37 30.42 3.57
CA VAL A 148 2.87 31.62 4.22
C VAL A 148 1.39 31.63 3.91
N SER A 149 0.55 31.31 4.90
CA SER A 149 -0.87 31.51 4.72
C SER A 149 -1.06 32.98 4.36
N VAL A 150 -1.57 33.22 3.15
CA VAL A 150 -2.15 34.50 2.81
C VAL A 150 -3.41 34.57 3.66
N SER A 151 -3.22 34.93 4.92
CA SER A 151 -4.25 35.53 5.74
C SER A 151 -4.96 36.52 4.84
N THR A 152 -6.26 36.33 4.70
CA THR A 152 -7.14 37.17 3.90
C THR A 152 -7.20 38.56 4.53
N ARG A 153 -6.10 39.30 4.38
CA ARG A 153 -6.04 40.74 4.57
C ARG A 153 -7.17 41.27 3.71
N LYS A 154 -8.15 41.87 4.38
CA LYS A 154 -9.16 42.71 3.75
C LYS A 154 -8.43 43.89 3.11
N HIS A 155 -7.86 43.67 1.93
CA HIS A 155 -7.46 44.78 1.07
C HIS A 155 -8.75 45.47 0.65
N GLY A 156 -8.88 46.73 1.06
CA GLY A 156 -9.91 47.62 0.55
C GLY A 156 -9.84 47.72 -0.98
N PRO A 157 -10.87 48.28 -1.62
CA PRO A 157 -11.04 48.18 -3.07
C PRO A 157 -9.96 48.96 -3.83
N SER A 158 -8.84 48.29 -4.13
CA SER A 158 -7.85 48.75 -5.10
C SER A 158 -8.40 48.48 -6.49
N SER A 159 -8.67 49.55 -7.24
CA SER A 159 -9.32 49.49 -8.55
C SER A 159 -8.37 48.97 -9.64
N SER A 160 -8.36 47.66 -9.85
CA SER A 160 -7.91 47.06 -11.11
C SER A 160 -8.92 46.01 -11.55
N LYS A 161 -9.54 46.21 -12.72
CA LYS A 161 -10.51 45.28 -13.32
C LYS A 161 -9.81 44.00 -13.78
N ALA A 162 -9.46 43.12 -12.85
CA ALA A 162 -9.22 41.72 -13.17
C ALA A 162 -10.59 41.10 -13.51
N THR A 163 -10.78 40.68 -14.75
CA THR A 163 -11.88 39.79 -15.13
C THR A 163 -11.79 38.55 -14.26
N ALA A 164 -12.84 38.27 -13.49
CA ALA A 164 -12.89 37.11 -12.61
C ALA A 164 -12.89 35.84 -13.48
N LEU A 165 -11.72 35.24 -13.66
CA LEU A 165 -11.56 33.95 -14.33
C LEU A 165 -12.38 32.92 -13.55
N HIS A 166 -13.27 32.21 -14.26
CA HIS A 166 -14.03 31.11 -13.66
C HIS A 166 -13.05 30.07 -13.08
N PRO A 167 -13.36 29.48 -11.90
CA PRO A 167 -12.53 28.45 -11.31
C PRO A 167 -12.38 27.28 -12.28
N ALA A 168 -11.17 26.76 -12.42
CA ALA A 168 -10.87 25.65 -13.33
C ALA A 168 -11.57 24.35 -12.91
N GLY A 169 -11.90 24.24 -11.61
CA GLY A 169 -12.47 23.03 -11.00
C GLY A 169 -11.42 21.95 -10.77
N LEU A 170 -11.76 20.96 -9.92
CA LEU A 170 -10.83 19.94 -9.46
C LEU A 170 -10.22 19.18 -10.65
N PHE A 171 -8.90 18.99 -10.62
CA PHE A 171 -8.13 18.40 -11.72
C PHE A 171 -8.30 19.13 -13.07
N LEU A 172 -8.52 20.46 -13.02
CA LEU A 172 -8.87 21.30 -14.16
C LEU A 172 -10.23 21.00 -14.80
N SER A 173 -11.07 20.15 -14.19
CA SER A 173 -12.38 19.82 -14.75
C SER A 173 -13.41 20.92 -14.49
N PRO A 174 -13.93 21.62 -15.52
CA PRO A 174 -14.93 22.68 -15.32
C PRO A 174 -16.23 22.17 -14.69
N SER A 175 -16.52 20.88 -14.88
CA SER A 175 -17.67 20.18 -14.29
C SER A 175 -17.55 19.96 -12.78
N LEU A 176 -16.33 20.05 -12.21
CA LEU A 176 -16.04 19.93 -10.78
C LEU A 176 -15.57 21.27 -10.21
N SER A 177 -16.26 22.34 -10.58
CA SER A 177 -16.05 23.71 -10.06
C SER A 177 -16.87 23.99 -8.78
N THR A 178 -17.87 23.16 -8.46
CA THR A 178 -18.69 23.21 -7.24
C THR A 178 -19.03 21.78 -6.77
N PRO A 179 -19.40 21.56 -5.49
CA PRO A 179 -19.77 20.23 -4.98
C PRO A 179 -20.86 19.54 -5.79
N ASP A 180 -21.93 20.26 -6.14
CA ASP A 180 -23.09 19.76 -6.90
C ASP A 180 -22.70 19.18 -8.28
N GLY A 181 -21.54 19.59 -8.80
CA GLY A 181 -20.94 19.08 -10.02
C GLY A 181 -20.70 17.57 -10.00
N PHE A 182 -20.36 16.98 -8.85
CA PHE A 182 -20.12 15.53 -8.73
C PHE A 182 -21.34 14.70 -9.11
N LEU A 183 -22.50 15.00 -8.55
CA LEU A 183 -23.74 14.28 -8.84
C LEU A 183 -24.26 14.55 -10.26
N ALA A 184 -24.03 15.76 -10.79
CA ALA A 184 -24.33 16.10 -12.17
C ALA A 184 -23.47 15.30 -13.16
N VAL A 185 -22.15 15.20 -12.92
CA VAL A 185 -21.23 14.34 -13.68
C VAL A 185 -21.66 12.88 -13.60
N ALA A 186 -21.89 12.35 -12.40
CA ALA A 186 -22.26 10.95 -12.19
C ALA A 186 -23.51 10.54 -12.98
N ARG A 187 -24.53 11.40 -13.02
CA ARG A 187 -25.76 11.17 -13.82
C ARG A 187 -25.49 11.16 -15.32
N ARG A 188 -24.67 12.09 -15.84
CA ARG A 188 -24.29 12.13 -17.27
C ARG A 188 -23.48 10.90 -17.67
N THR A 189 -22.51 10.51 -16.84
CA THR A 189 -21.72 9.28 -17.00
C THR A 189 -22.60 8.04 -17.00
N HIS A 190 -23.60 7.94 -16.11
CA HIS A 190 -24.54 6.81 -16.09
C HIS A 190 -25.39 6.75 -17.38
N LEU A 191 -25.98 7.87 -17.83
CA LEU A 191 -26.70 7.91 -19.12
C LEU A 191 -25.81 7.48 -20.29
N ARG A 192 -24.54 7.91 -20.30
CA ARG A 192 -23.57 7.49 -21.32
C ARG A 192 -23.25 6.00 -21.25
N ALA A 193 -23.09 5.48 -20.04
CA ALA A 193 -22.84 4.06 -19.79
C ALA A 193 -24.02 3.18 -20.25
N GLN A 194 -25.27 3.60 -20.05
CA GLN A 194 -26.45 2.87 -20.53
C GLN A 194 -26.45 2.68 -22.06
N LEU A 195 -26.12 3.73 -22.83
CA LEU A 195 -25.97 3.62 -24.30
C LEU A 195 -24.90 2.60 -24.69
N LEU A 196 -23.74 2.63 -24.02
CA LEU A 196 -22.61 1.75 -24.30
C LEU A 196 -22.92 0.29 -23.90
N VAL A 197 -23.60 0.07 -22.78
CA VAL A 197 -24.11 -1.25 -22.37
C VAL A 197 -25.08 -1.81 -23.41
N HIS A 198 -26.04 -1.01 -23.89
CA HIS A 198 -26.94 -1.44 -24.96
C HIS A 198 -26.19 -1.81 -26.24
N ARG A 199 -25.21 -1.00 -26.66
CA ARG A 199 -24.34 -1.28 -27.81
C ARG A 199 -23.57 -2.59 -27.65
N ILE A 200 -23.00 -2.86 -26.47
CA ILE A 200 -22.28 -4.11 -26.19
C ILE A 200 -23.24 -5.30 -26.26
N VAL A 201 -24.37 -5.26 -25.54
CA VAL A 201 -25.35 -6.37 -25.48
C VAL A 201 -25.94 -6.69 -26.87
N THR A 202 -26.08 -5.67 -27.73
CA THR A 202 -26.59 -5.81 -29.10
C THR A 202 -25.51 -6.01 -30.18
N ALA A 203 -24.23 -6.09 -29.81
CA ALA A 203 -23.14 -6.31 -30.76
C ALA A 203 -23.31 -7.58 -31.63
N PRO A 204 -23.81 -8.73 -31.12
CA PRO A 204 -24.06 -9.91 -31.96
C PRO A 204 -25.08 -9.70 -33.08
N GLN A 205 -26.05 -8.80 -32.90
CA GLN A 205 -27.04 -8.42 -33.90
C GLN A 205 -26.48 -7.42 -34.94
N ASN A 206 -25.44 -6.68 -34.56
CA ASN A 206 -24.79 -5.66 -35.40
C ASN A 206 -23.59 -6.20 -36.20
N GLY A 207 -23.28 -7.50 -36.08
CA GLY A 207 -22.30 -8.21 -36.90
C GLY A 207 -20.91 -8.36 -36.27
N THR A 208 -20.06 -9.16 -36.93
CA THR A 208 -18.73 -9.57 -36.42
C THR A 208 -17.79 -8.39 -36.15
N GLU A 209 -17.91 -7.29 -36.89
CA GLU A 209 -17.12 -6.08 -36.65
C GLU A 209 -17.45 -5.46 -35.29
N GLU A 210 -18.73 -5.25 -34.95
CA GLU A 210 -19.11 -4.75 -33.62
C GLU A 210 -18.80 -5.75 -32.50
N MET A 211 -18.93 -7.07 -32.76
CA MET A 211 -18.48 -8.09 -31.81
C MET A 211 -16.97 -7.99 -31.49
N SER A 212 -16.13 -7.70 -32.50
CA SER A 212 -14.69 -7.50 -32.27
C SER A 212 -14.35 -6.26 -31.43
N LYS A 213 -15.28 -5.30 -31.29
CA LYS A 213 -15.10 -4.11 -30.44
C LYS A 213 -15.55 -4.32 -28.99
N VAL A 214 -16.15 -5.46 -28.64
CA VAL A 214 -16.75 -5.71 -27.31
C VAL A 214 -15.75 -5.51 -26.17
N VAL A 215 -14.52 -6.04 -26.28
CA VAL A 215 -13.50 -5.92 -25.22
C VAL A 215 -13.10 -4.45 -25.02
N ARG A 216 -12.85 -3.72 -26.13
CA ARG A 216 -12.57 -2.28 -26.08
C ARG A 216 -13.75 -1.46 -25.55
N ASN A 217 -14.99 -1.82 -25.88
CA ASN A 217 -16.17 -1.15 -25.37
C ASN A 217 -16.41 -1.43 -23.87
N LEU A 218 -16.08 -2.63 -23.37
CA LEU A 218 -16.04 -2.92 -21.93
C LEU A 218 -14.95 -2.10 -21.21
N ASP A 219 -13.74 -1.97 -21.80
CA ASP A 219 -12.69 -1.10 -21.25
C ASP A 219 -13.11 0.38 -21.23
N ARG A 220 -13.76 0.87 -22.30
CA ARG A 220 -14.34 2.22 -22.37
C ARG A 220 -15.40 2.43 -21.30
N LEU A 221 -16.29 1.45 -21.07
CA LEU A 221 -17.30 1.48 -20.00
C LEU A 221 -16.65 1.54 -18.61
N SER A 222 -15.63 0.71 -18.36
CA SER A 222 -14.81 0.74 -17.13
C SER A 222 -14.17 2.11 -16.92
N ASN A 223 -13.49 2.65 -17.94
CA ASN A 223 -12.83 3.95 -17.90
C ASN A 223 -13.81 5.12 -17.64
N LEU A 224 -14.98 5.11 -18.28
CA LEU A 224 -16.04 6.11 -18.07
C LEU A 224 -16.50 6.18 -16.61
N LEU A 225 -16.72 5.02 -15.99
CA LEU A 225 -17.16 4.92 -14.59
C LEU A 225 -16.01 5.21 -13.62
N CYS A 226 -14.85 4.57 -13.80
CA CYS A 226 -13.68 4.73 -12.94
C CYS A 226 -13.20 6.18 -12.88
N THR A 227 -13.18 6.93 -14.00
CA THR A 227 -12.75 8.33 -14.02
C THR A 227 -13.54 9.23 -13.05
N VAL A 228 -14.82 8.89 -12.77
CA VAL A 228 -15.62 9.60 -11.75
C VAL A 228 -15.45 8.97 -10.36
N ILE A 229 -15.47 7.63 -10.26
CA ILE A 229 -15.39 6.89 -9.00
C ILE A 229 -14.03 7.10 -8.32
N ASP A 230 -12.91 7.01 -9.04
CA ASP A 230 -11.55 7.22 -8.54
C ASP A 230 -11.35 8.66 -8.04
N CYS A 231 -11.90 9.64 -8.78
CA CYS A 231 -11.90 11.05 -8.37
C CYS A 231 -12.74 11.27 -7.10
N ALA A 232 -13.91 10.64 -7.01
CA ALA A 232 -14.79 10.73 -5.85
C ALA A 232 -14.20 10.02 -4.61
N GLU A 233 -13.54 8.86 -4.79
CA GLU A 233 -12.83 8.12 -3.75
C GLU A 233 -11.72 8.97 -3.13
N LEU A 234 -10.93 9.68 -3.95
CA LEU A 234 -9.95 10.61 -3.40
C LEU A 234 -10.64 11.77 -2.66
N VAL A 235 -11.59 12.46 -3.29
CA VAL A 235 -12.19 13.69 -2.73
C VAL A 235 -12.92 13.42 -1.42
N ARG A 236 -13.64 12.29 -1.27
CA ARG A 236 -14.31 11.92 -0.02
C ARG A 236 -13.34 11.60 1.13
N ASN A 237 -12.08 11.23 0.83
CA ASN A 237 -11.04 10.97 1.81
C ASN A 237 -10.11 12.17 2.06
N ALA A 238 -9.91 13.05 1.08
CA ALA A 238 -8.90 14.11 1.13
C ALA A 238 -9.47 15.53 1.30
N HIS A 239 -10.69 15.82 0.84
CA HIS A 239 -11.17 17.20 0.75
C HIS A 239 -11.49 17.79 2.15
N PRO A 240 -10.96 18.97 2.52
CA PRO A 240 -11.16 19.54 3.87
C PRO A 240 -12.58 20.08 4.11
N ASP A 241 -13.29 20.50 3.07
CA ASP A 241 -14.69 20.94 3.16
C ASP A 241 -15.67 19.74 3.14
N PRO A 242 -16.50 19.56 4.19
CA PRO A 242 -17.51 18.51 4.26
C PRO A 242 -18.58 18.54 3.15
N ALA A 243 -18.82 19.67 2.47
CA ALA A 243 -19.76 19.74 1.35
C ALA A 243 -19.27 18.92 0.14
N TRP A 244 -18.00 19.08 -0.19
CA TRP A 244 -17.33 18.28 -1.22
C TRP A 244 -17.22 16.80 -0.83
N VAL A 245 -16.90 16.50 0.43
CA VAL A 245 -16.85 15.12 0.94
C VAL A 245 -18.21 14.42 0.77
N ARG A 246 -19.32 15.08 1.14
CA ARG A 246 -20.66 14.52 0.94
C ARG A 246 -20.99 14.33 -0.54
N ALA A 247 -20.81 15.35 -1.38
CA ALA A 247 -21.14 15.26 -2.80
C ALA A 247 -20.31 14.19 -3.55
N ALA A 248 -19.04 14.02 -3.17
CA ALA A 248 -18.21 12.93 -3.66
C ALA A 248 -18.69 11.56 -3.16
N ASN A 249 -19.08 11.44 -1.88
CA ASN A 249 -19.65 10.21 -1.34
C ASN A 249 -20.97 9.82 -2.05
N ASP A 250 -21.88 10.78 -2.26
CA ASP A 250 -23.15 10.57 -2.98
C ASP A 250 -22.92 10.10 -4.42
N ALA A 251 -21.93 10.67 -5.12
CA ALA A 251 -21.56 10.27 -6.48
C ALA A 251 -20.87 8.91 -6.54
N TYR A 252 -20.02 8.60 -5.54
CA TYR A 252 -19.37 7.30 -5.38
C TYR A 252 -20.42 6.20 -5.15
N GLU A 253 -21.31 6.37 -4.16
CA GLU A 253 -22.38 5.41 -3.87
C GLU A 253 -23.31 5.19 -5.07
N TYR A 254 -23.69 6.27 -5.78
CA TYR A 254 -24.54 6.17 -6.97
C TYR A 254 -23.91 5.34 -8.10
N LEU A 255 -22.64 5.57 -8.43
CA LEU A 255 -21.96 4.86 -9.52
C LEU A 255 -21.47 3.46 -9.10
N CYS A 256 -21.06 3.24 -7.86
CA CYS A 256 -20.76 1.90 -7.35
C CYS A 256 -22.02 1.03 -7.29
N GLY A 257 -23.17 1.60 -6.94
CA GLY A 257 -24.47 0.91 -7.03
C GLY A 257 -24.77 0.44 -8.46
N TYR A 258 -24.53 1.28 -9.47
CA TYR A 258 -24.67 0.89 -10.87
C TYR A 258 -23.61 -0.15 -11.31
N MET A 259 -22.36 -0.02 -10.85
CA MET A 259 -21.29 -1.00 -11.11
C MET A 259 -21.67 -2.41 -10.61
N ASN A 260 -22.35 -2.51 -9.46
CA ASN A 260 -22.84 -3.79 -8.94
C ASN A 260 -23.89 -4.45 -9.85
N VAL A 261 -24.74 -3.64 -10.49
CA VAL A 261 -25.69 -4.11 -11.52
C VAL A 261 -24.92 -4.59 -12.75
N LEU A 262 -23.89 -3.86 -13.20
CA LEU A 262 -23.06 -4.27 -14.35
C LEU A 262 -22.33 -5.58 -14.09
N ASN A 263 -21.69 -5.75 -12.93
CA ASN A 263 -20.97 -6.96 -12.54
C ASN A 263 -21.87 -8.22 -12.49
N THR A 264 -23.19 -8.03 -12.39
CA THR A 264 -24.21 -9.10 -12.39
C THR A 264 -25.06 -9.14 -13.67
N HIS A 265 -24.69 -8.35 -14.69
CA HIS A 265 -25.49 -8.18 -15.91
C HIS A 265 -25.26 -9.32 -16.93
N GLN A 266 -26.15 -10.31 -16.94
CA GLN A 266 -26.04 -11.51 -17.78
C GLN A 266 -25.78 -11.21 -19.27
N GLY A 267 -26.43 -10.18 -19.84
CA GLY A 267 -26.22 -9.80 -21.24
C GLY A 267 -24.81 -9.36 -21.61
N LEU A 268 -24.04 -8.79 -20.67
CA LEU A 268 -22.65 -8.38 -20.90
C LEU A 268 -21.74 -9.61 -20.86
N TYR A 269 -21.91 -10.44 -19.83
CA TYR A 269 -21.24 -11.74 -19.70
C TYR A 269 -21.47 -12.62 -20.94
N SER A 270 -22.73 -12.89 -21.31
CA SER A 270 -23.06 -13.72 -22.48
C SER A 270 -22.57 -13.13 -23.80
N CYS A 271 -22.44 -11.82 -23.93
CA CYS A 271 -21.82 -11.22 -25.12
C CYS A 271 -20.31 -11.47 -25.15
N LEU A 272 -19.63 -11.31 -24.02
CA LEU A 272 -18.19 -11.57 -23.89
C LEU A 272 -17.86 -13.05 -24.09
N SER A 273 -18.65 -13.99 -23.53
CA SER A 273 -18.51 -15.43 -23.76
C SER A 273 -18.60 -15.76 -25.26
N LYS A 274 -19.60 -15.24 -25.97
CA LYS A 274 -19.75 -15.44 -27.43
C LYS A 274 -18.59 -14.88 -28.24
N VAL A 275 -17.96 -13.80 -27.77
CA VAL A 275 -16.76 -13.23 -28.40
C VAL A 275 -15.55 -14.16 -28.20
N LEU A 276 -15.38 -14.72 -26.99
CA LEU A 276 -14.30 -15.66 -26.66
C LEU A 276 -14.51 -17.06 -27.27
N GLU A 277 -15.75 -17.47 -27.54
CA GLU A 277 -16.09 -18.69 -28.29
C GLU A 277 -15.82 -18.56 -29.80
N ASN A 278 -15.80 -17.33 -30.33
CA ASN A 278 -15.61 -17.07 -31.76
C ASN A 278 -14.12 -17.07 -32.14
N LYS A 279 -13.67 -18.22 -32.68
CA LYS A 279 -12.28 -18.43 -33.12
C LYS A 279 -11.74 -17.38 -34.09
N ASP A 280 -12.57 -16.85 -35.00
CA ASP A 280 -12.14 -15.85 -35.98
C ASP A 280 -11.88 -14.47 -35.37
N ILE A 281 -12.58 -14.15 -34.26
CA ILE A 281 -12.33 -12.93 -33.48
C ILE A 281 -11.11 -13.13 -32.59
N VAL A 282 -11.07 -14.23 -31.83
CA VAL A 282 -9.95 -14.53 -30.91
C VAL A 282 -8.61 -14.62 -31.63
N ALA A 283 -8.57 -15.20 -32.84
CA ALA A 283 -7.35 -15.26 -33.66
C ALA A 283 -6.82 -13.88 -34.12
N ARG A 284 -7.59 -12.80 -33.96
CA ARG A 284 -7.20 -11.42 -34.30
C ARG A 284 -6.91 -10.55 -33.07
N MET A 285 -7.27 -11.02 -31.88
CA MET A 285 -7.02 -10.29 -30.64
C MET A 285 -5.51 -10.21 -30.34
N SER A 286 -5.07 -9.07 -29.81
CA SER A 286 -3.73 -8.98 -29.22
C SER A 286 -3.67 -9.76 -27.89
N THR A 287 -2.46 -10.13 -27.45
CA THR A 287 -2.24 -10.76 -26.13
C THR A 287 -2.80 -9.90 -24.99
N GLU A 288 -2.65 -8.57 -25.07
CA GLU A 288 -3.17 -7.63 -24.08
C GLU A 288 -4.71 -7.58 -24.08
N GLU A 289 -5.33 -7.59 -25.26
CA GLU A 289 -6.79 -7.62 -25.39
C GLU A 289 -7.39 -8.92 -24.85
N LEU A 290 -6.77 -10.07 -25.13
CA LEU A 290 -7.18 -11.35 -24.57
C LEU A 290 -6.99 -11.37 -23.03
N ALA A 291 -5.93 -10.76 -22.50
CA ALA A 291 -5.73 -10.61 -21.06
C ALA A 291 -6.86 -9.75 -20.43
N VAL A 292 -7.23 -8.63 -21.06
CA VAL A 292 -8.34 -7.77 -20.61
C VAL A 292 -9.69 -8.48 -20.68
N ALA A 293 -9.96 -9.24 -21.74
CA ALA A 293 -11.16 -10.06 -21.89
C ALA A 293 -11.28 -11.10 -20.76
N ASN A 294 -10.18 -11.79 -20.42
CA ASN A 294 -10.14 -12.75 -19.32
C ASN A 294 -10.29 -12.09 -17.94
N VAL A 295 -9.83 -10.84 -17.76
CA VAL A 295 -10.10 -10.07 -16.53
C VAL A 295 -11.60 -9.80 -16.38
N PHE A 296 -12.27 -9.28 -17.43
CA PHE A 296 -13.71 -9.05 -17.40
C PHE A 296 -14.51 -10.33 -17.16
N LEU A 297 -14.18 -11.42 -17.88
CA LEU A 297 -14.85 -12.72 -17.73
C LEU A 297 -14.79 -13.19 -16.27
N ARG A 298 -13.60 -13.13 -15.66
CA ARG A 298 -13.39 -13.52 -14.26
C ARG A 298 -14.12 -12.61 -13.27
N ASP A 299 -14.13 -11.30 -13.50
CA ASP A 299 -14.83 -10.35 -12.62
C ASP A 299 -16.36 -10.57 -12.65
N PHE A 300 -16.94 -10.95 -13.80
CA PHE A 300 -18.31 -11.44 -13.90
C PHE A 300 -18.49 -12.81 -13.18
N GLU A 301 -17.60 -13.77 -13.40
CA GLU A 301 -17.69 -15.10 -12.79
C GLU A 301 -17.59 -15.07 -11.26
N ARG A 302 -16.82 -14.11 -10.70
CA ARG A 302 -16.71 -13.85 -9.25
C ARG A 302 -18.02 -13.42 -8.59
N SER A 303 -19.05 -13.03 -9.35
CA SER A 303 -20.39 -12.77 -8.81
C SER A 303 -21.30 -14.03 -8.84
N GLY A 304 -20.77 -15.19 -9.25
CA GLY A 304 -21.56 -16.41 -9.45
C GLY A 304 -22.50 -16.35 -10.66
N ILE A 305 -22.29 -15.43 -11.60
CA ILE A 305 -23.21 -15.19 -12.73
C ILE A 305 -23.39 -16.41 -13.66
N HIS A 306 -22.35 -17.25 -13.74
CA HIS A 306 -22.28 -18.45 -14.57
C HIS A 306 -22.97 -19.66 -13.91
N LEU A 307 -23.37 -19.55 -12.64
CA LEU A 307 -23.99 -20.63 -11.88
C LEU A 307 -25.49 -20.75 -12.21
N PRO A 308 -26.07 -21.97 -12.14
CA PRO A 308 -27.52 -22.18 -12.16
C PRO A 308 -28.24 -21.37 -11.07
N ASP A 309 -29.51 -21.02 -11.29
CA ASP A 309 -30.24 -20.08 -10.43
C ASP A 309 -30.25 -20.46 -8.93
N GLU A 310 -30.41 -21.75 -8.60
CA GLU A 310 -30.36 -22.26 -7.21
C GLU A 310 -28.96 -22.08 -6.59
N SER A 311 -27.92 -22.48 -7.34
CA SER A 311 -26.52 -22.32 -6.93
C SER A 311 -26.14 -20.85 -6.79
N ARG A 312 -26.62 -19.97 -7.67
CA ARG A 312 -26.44 -18.51 -7.58
C ARG A 312 -27.13 -17.94 -6.34
N GLY A 313 -28.32 -18.45 -5.97
CA GLY A 313 -28.99 -18.11 -4.71
C GLY A 313 -28.15 -18.46 -3.47
N ARG A 314 -27.62 -19.68 -3.42
CA ARG A 314 -26.71 -20.09 -2.32
C ARG A 314 -25.40 -19.29 -2.32
N PHE A 315 -24.87 -18.92 -3.48
CA PHE A 315 -23.66 -18.12 -3.62
C PHE A 315 -23.81 -16.73 -2.99
N VAL A 316 -24.93 -16.05 -3.27
CA VAL A 316 -25.26 -14.76 -2.65
C VAL A 316 -25.39 -14.89 -1.14
N GLN A 317 -26.13 -15.90 -0.65
CA GLN A 317 -26.29 -16.14 0.79
C GLN A 317 -24.95 -16.36 1.52
N LEU A 318 -24.07 -17.18 0.95
CA LEU A 318 -22.74 -17.43 1.51
C LEU A 318 -21.85 -16.18 1.47
N SER A 319 -21.94 -15.39 0.40
CA SER A 319 -21.22 -14.11 0.29
C SER A 319 -21.66 -13.14 1.40
N ASP A 320 -22.96 -12.99 1.63
CA ASP A 320 -23.51 -12.16 2.71
C ASP A 320 -23.10 -12.68 4.11
N GLU A 321 -23.11 -14.01 4.35
CA GLU A 321 -22.65 -14.59 5.62
C GLU A 321 -21.15 -14.33 5.86
N ILE A 322 -20.30 -14.51 4.84
CA ILE A 322 -18.86 -14.21 4.91
C ILE A 322 -18.61 -12.73 5.25
N LEU A 323 -19.43 -11.81 4.73
CA LEU A 323 -19.31 -10.37 5.00
C LEU A 323 -19.80 -9.98 6.40
N VAL A 324 -20.80 -10.68 6.95
CA VAL A 324 -21.24 -10.49 8.34
C VAL A 324 -20.17 -11.04 9.29
N LEU A 325 -19.79 -12.31 9.13
CA LEU A 325 -18.77 -12.97 9.96
C LEU A 325 -17.42 -12.26 9.90
N GLY A 326 -17.00 -11.80 8.72
CA GLY A 326 -15.75 -11.06 8.55
C GLY A 326 -15.75 -9.68 9.22
N ARG A 327 -16.89 -8.99 9.26
CA ARG A 327 -17.04 -7.74 10.02
C ARG A 327 -17.06 -7.98 11.53
N SER A 328 -17.76 -9.02 11.99
CA SER A 328 -17.71 -9.48 13.39
C SER A 328 -16.27 -9.77 13.80
N PHE A 329 -15.57 -10.63 13.05
CA PHE A 329 -14.17 -10.97 13.25
C PHE A 329 -13.27 -9.73 13.33
N LEU A 330 -13.38 -8.76 12.40
CA LEU A 330 -12.60 -7.52 12.47
C LEU A 330 -12.97 -6.63 13.66
N SER A 331 -14.24 -6.56 14.04
CA SER A 331 -14.69 -5.76 15.20
C SER A 331 -14.26 -6.36 16.54
N GLU A 332 -14.10 -7.68 16.57
CA GLU A 332 -13.58 -8.44 17.70
C GLU A 332 -12.04 -8.46 17.74
N ALA A 333 -11.38 -8.33 16.58
CA ALA A 333 -9.92 -8.38 16.45
C ALA A 333 -9.24 -7.02 16.76
N GLY A 334 -9.08 -6.72 18.05
CA GLY A 334 -7.99 -5.85 18.54
C GLY A 334 -8.37 -4.60 19.35
N ASN A 335 -7.38 -3.70 19.46
CA ASN A 335 -7.36 -2.51 20.32
C ASN A 335 -8.48 -1.50 20.01
N GLY A 336 -9.67 -1.71 20.55
CA GLY A 336 -10.81 -0.80 20.36
C GLY A 336 -12.18 -1.44 20.36
N SER A 337 -12.26 -2.78 20.42
CA SER A 337 -13.53 -3.45 20.73
C SER A 337 -14.12 -2.86 22.02
N THR A 338 -15.40 -2.47 21.98
CA THR A 338 -16.14 -2.06 23.17
C THR A 338 -16.38 -3.20 24.16
N VAL A 339 -16.10 -4.44 23.73
CA VAL A 339 -16.19 -5.67 24.51
C VAL A 339 -14.93 -6.50 24.22
N ASP A 340 -13.81 -6.17 24.87
CA ASP A 340 -12.65 -7.06 24.88
C ASP A 340 -12.94 -8.25 25.80
N GLY A 341 -13.11 -9.43 25.20
CA GLY A 341 -13.40 -10.68 25.91
C GLY A 341 -12.18 -11.35 26.55
N ARG A 342 -10.97 -10.84 26.30
CA ARG A 342 -9.72 -11.41 26.84
C ARG A 342 -9.53 -11.05 28.31
N GLN A 343 -8.86 -11.94 29.04
CA GLN A 343 -8.65 -11.75 30.47
C GLN A 343 -7.45 -10.83 30.74
N PRO A 344 -7.54 -9.91 31.73
CA PRO A 344 -6.42 -9.05 32.10
C PRO A 344 -5.27 -9.85 32.72
N ALA A 345 -4.04 -9.40 32.48
CA ALA A 345 -2.88 -9.95 33.15
C ALA A 345 -2.88 -9.55 34.64
N LEU A 346 -2.66 -10.54 35.51
CA LEU A 346 -2.47 -10.34 36.94
C LEU A 346 -0.96 -10.35 37.23
N ILE A 347 -0.41 -9.18 37.56
CA ILE A 347 1.04 -9.00 37.77
C ILE A 347 1.32 -8.59 39.23
N PRO A 348 1.66 -9.54 40.12
CA PRO A 348 2.16 -9.26 41.46
C PRO A 348 3.38 -8.31 41.43
N LEU A 349 3.43 -7.31 42.31
CA LEU A 349 4.52 -6.33 42.30
C LEU A 349 5.91 -6.94 42.48
N ARG A 350 6.02 -8.08 43.18
CA ARG A 350 7.27 -8.86 43.30
C ARG A 350 7.87 -9.26 41.95
N TRP A 351 7.05 -9.47 40.91
CA TRP A 351 7.55 -9.83 39.57
C TRP A 351 8.09 -8.60 38.81
N LEU A 352 7.99 -7.41 39.38
CA LEU A 352 8.60 -6.18 38.87
C LEU A 352 9.85 -5.78 39.66
N GLU A 353 10.30 -6.59 40.62
CA GLU A 353 11.57 -6.38 41.32
C GLU A 353 12.74 -6.29 40.33
N GLY A 354 13.70 -5.39 40.61
CA GLY A 354 14.77 -5.04 39.67
C GLY A 354 14.38 -4.04 38.57
N SER A 355 13.09 -3.75 38.36
CA SER A 355 12.65 -2.69 37.43
C SER A 355 12.94 -1.28 37.97
N PRO A 356 13.14 -0.26 37.12
CA PRO A 356 13.27 1.13 37.55
C PRO A 356 12.07 1.59 38.39
N GLN A 357 12.30 2.25 39.52
CA GLN A 357 11.22 2.70 40.42
C GLN A 357 10.25 3.70 39.75
N THR A 358 10.75 4.50 38.79
CA THR A 358 9.92 5.38 37.95
C THR A 358 8.91 4.58 37.11
N LEU A 359 9.32 3.43 36.56
CA LEU A 359 8.45 2.54 35.81
C LEU A 359 7.40 1.89 36.73
N VAL A 360 7.83 1.30 37.86
CA VAL A 360 6.91 0.67 38.81
C VAL A 360 5.89 1.67 39.34
N SER A 361 6.30 2.92 39.62
CA SER A 361 5.40 4.00 40.01
C SER A 361 4.43 4.39 38.90
N ALA A 362 4.85 4.41 37.63
CA ALA A 362 3.97 4.72 36.51
C ALA A 362 2.90 3.63 36.33
N LEU A 363 3.32 2.35 36.30
CA LEU A 363 2.42 1.20 36.18
C LEU A 363 1.40 1.14 37.33
N ARG A 364 1.83 1.36 38.58
CA ARG A 364 0.92 1.42 39.75
C ARG A 364 -0.07 2.58 39.69
N LYS A 365 0.29 3.71 39.08
CA LYS A 365 -0.57 4.89 38.96
C LYS A 365 -1.63 4.75 37.86
N SER A 366 -1.35 3.97 36.82
CA SER A 366 -2.25 3.81 35.68
C SER A 366 -3.08 2.52 35.71
N SER A 367 -2.59 1.47 36.38
CA SER A 367 -3.28 0.18 36.53
C SER A 367 -4.27 0.17 37.70
N ARG A 368 -5.28 -0.72 37.63
CA ARG A 368 -6.04 -1.10 38.82
C ARG A 368 -5.20 -2.04 39.69
N THR A 369 -5.37 -2.00 41.01
CA THR A 369 -4.64 -2.86 41.94
C THR A 369 -5.57 -3.52 42.95
N PHE A 370 -5.24 -4.73 43.39
CA PHE A 370 -5.84 -5.36 44.57
C PHE A 370 -4.76 -5.97 45.47
N ARG A 371 -5.13 -6.35 46.69
CA ARG A 371 -4.27 -7.12 47.60
C ARG A 371 -4.84 -8.49 47.84
N ASN A 372 -3.99 -9.52 47.79
CA ASN A 372 -4.39 -10.88 48.14
C ASN A 372 -4.45 -11.09 49.67
N GLN A 373 -4.83 -12.29 50.10
CA GLN A 373 -4.96 -12.62 51.54
C GLN A 373 -3.63 -12.53 52.32
N GLN A 374 -2.48 -12.58 51.65
CA GLN A 374 -1.15 -12.39 52.25
C GLN A 374 -0.71 -10.91 52.24
N GLY A 375 -1.59 -9.99 51.83
CA GLY A 375 -1.32 -8.55 51.77
C GLY A 375 -0.50 -8.11 50.55
N GLU A 376 -0.12 -9.03 49.66
CA GLU A 376 0.64 -8.72 48.44
C GLU A 376 -0.22 -7.96 47.42
N GLU A 377 0.33 -6.87 46.89
CA GLU A 377 -0.30 -6.02 45.89
C GLU A 377 -0.05 -6.54 44.47
N THR A 378 -1.12 -6.65 43.69
CA THR A 378 -1.13 -7.18 42.32
C THR A 378 -1.79 -6.17 41.39
N LEU A 379 -1.12 -5.88 40.26
CA LEU A 379 -1.65 -5.06 39.18
C LEU A 379 -2.63 -5.90 38.34
N VAL A 380 -3.75 -5.30 37.96
CA VAL A 380 -4.69 -5.84 36.96
C VAL A 380 -4.51 -5.00 35.70
N ILE A 381 -3.81 -5.58 34.72
CA ILE A 381 -3.39 -4.89 33.51
C ILE A 381 -4.20 -5.42 32.31
N PRO A 382 -5.02 -4.59 31.64
CA PRO A 382 -5.77 -5.02 30.47
C PRO A 382 -4.87 -5.49 29.32
N PRO A 383 -5.34 -6.39 28.45
CA PRO A 383 -4.69 -6.70 27.18
C PRO A 383 -4.45 -5.43 26.36
N ASP A 384 -3.41 -5.46 25.52
CA ASP A 384 -2.98 -4.39 24.60
C ASP A 384 -2.69 -3.00 25.18
N SER A 385 -2.82 -2.84 26.49
CA SER A 385 -2.45 -1.63 27.22
C SER A 385 -0.95 -1.33 27.12
N TRP A 386 -0.58 -0.04 27.18
CA TRP A 386 0.83 0.36 27.10
C TRP A 386 1.62 -0.20 28.30
N GLU A 387 0.96 -0.35 29.45
CA GLU A 387 1.48 -1.02 30.63
C GLU A 387 1.95 -2.45 30.31
N LEU A 388 1.14 -3.22 29.59
CA LEU A 388 1.45 -4.61 29.26
C LEU A 388 2.58 -4.74 28.23
N GLN A 389 2.62 -3.83 27.26
CA GLN A 389 3.73 -3.71 26.32
C GLN A 389 5.04 -3.40 27.04
N VAL A 390 5.01 -2.49 28.02
CA VAL A 390 6.19 -2.12 28.80
C VAL A 390 6.62 -3.23 29.77
N VAL A 391 5.68 -3.96 30.39
CA VAL A 391 5.99 -5.19 31.16
C VAL A 391 6.70 -6.21 30.26
N SER A 392 6.19 -6.43 29.04
CA SER A 392 6.77 -7.39 28.09
C SER A 392 8.21 -7.03 27.69
N ARG A 393 8.51 -5.73 27.50
CA ARG A 393 9.84 -5.24 27.10
C ARG A 393 10.82 -5.03 28.25
N LEU A 394 10.36 -4.69 29.46
CA LEU A 394 11.23 -4.20 30.54
C LEU A 394 11.19 -5.01 31.84
N ALA A 395 10.23 -5.92 32.06
CA ALA A 395 10.17 -6.68 33.32
C ALA A 395 11.26 -7.77 33.39
N PRO A 396 12.13 -7.78 34.41
CA PRO A 396 13.19 -8.79 34.54
C PRO A 396 12.66 -10.21 34.79
N ASP A 397 11.58 -10.36 35.57
CA ASP A 397 10.98 -11.65 35.89
C ASP A 397 10.25 -12.25 34.68
N GLU A 398 10.60 -13.48 34.32
CA GLU A 398 9.97 -14.22 33.22
C GLU A 398 8.47 -14.46 33.46
N ARG A 399 8.02 -14.54 34.72
CA ARG A 399 6.60 -14.74 35.07
C ARG A 399 5.74 -13.55 34.66
N ALA A 400 6.24 -12.33 34.84
CA ALA A 400 5.55 -11.13 34.38
C ALA A 400 5.43 -11.09 32.86
N ARG A 401 6.51 -11.43 32.14
CA ARG A 401 6.49 -11.50 30.67
C ARG A 401 5.60 -12.60 30.13
N LYS A 402 5.60 -13.80 30.73
CA LYS A 402 4.68 -14.90 30.38
C LYS A 402 3.22 -14.49 30.57
N ALA A 403 2.87 -13.90 31.72
CA ALA A 403 1.51 -13.42 31.98
C ALA A 403 1.09 -12.33 30.99
N ALA A 404 1.99 -11.40 30.66
CA ALA A 404 1.74 -10.37 29.65
C ALA A 404 1.53 -10.94 28.24
N TYR A 405 2.36 -11.89 27.83
CA TYR A 405 2.23 -12.58 26.55
C TYR A 405 0.91 -13.35 26.44
N LEU A 406 0.52 -14.11 27.47
CA LEU A 406 -0.72 -14.90 27.45
C LEU A 406 -1.98 -14.03 27.43
N ALA A 407 -2.02 -12.94 28.20
CA ALA A 407 -3.14 -11.99 28.15
C ALA A 407 -3.24 -11.29 26.78
N THR A 408 -2.10 -10.97 26.17
CA THR A 408 -2.06 -10.35 24.83
C THR A 408 -2.47 -11.33 23.72
N ASN A 409 -2.00 -12.59 23.76
CA ASN A 409 -2.12 -13.56 22.66
C ASN A 409 -3.24 -14.61 22.86
N SER A 410 -4.19 -14.35 23.75
CA SER A 410 -5.42 -15.14 23.92
C SER A 410 -6.59 -14.51 23.16
N GLY A 411 -7.72 -15.21 23.13
CA GLY A 411 -8.97 -14.83 22.49
C GLY A 411 -10.11 -15.69 23.05
N SER A 412 -11.33 -15.17 23.03
CA SER A 412 -12.51 -15.87 23.56
C SER A 412 -12.95 -17.03 22.66
N GLY A 413 -13.72 -17.97 23.22
CA GLY A 413 -14.32 -19.05 22.43
C GLY A 413 -15.31 -18.55 21.36
N GLU A 414 -15.91 -17.38 21.56
CA GLU A 414 -16.76 -16.72 20.57
C GLU A 414 -15.94 -16.22 19.38
N GLN A 415 -14.80 -15.54 19.63
CA GLN A 415 -13.89 -15.09 18.58
C GLN A 415 -13.34 -16.24 17.73
N VAL A 416 -12.99 -17.36 18.39
CA VAL A 416 -12.56 -18.60 17.72
C VAL A 416 -13.70 -19.16 16.86
N SER A 417 -14.93 -19.21 17.38
CA SER A 417 -16.10 -19.70 16.64
C SER A 417 -16.48 -18.80 15.44
N THR A 418 -16.39 -17.47 15.59
CA THR A 418 -16.60 -16.51 14.49
C THR A 418 -15.62 -16.77 13.35
N LEU A 419 -14.33 -16.97 13.66
CA LEU A 419 -13.32 -17.30 12.66
C LEU A 419 -13.58 -18.66 11.99
N GLU A 420 -13.86 -19.72 12.77
CA GLU A 420 -14.07 -21.06 12.22
C GLU A 420 -15.32 -21.13 11.32
N ARG A 421 -16.38 -20.40 11.68
CA ARG A 421 -17.55 -20.21 10.79
C ARG A 421 -17.19 -19.47 9.50
N LEU A 422 -16.35 -18.44 9.57
CA LEU A 422 -15.89 -17.68 8.39
C LEU A 422 -15.11 -18.58 7.42
N LEU A 423 -14.20 -19.40 7.94
CA LEU A 423 -13.41 -20.35 7.15
C LEU A 423 -14.29 -21.46 6.53
N LYS A 424 -15.29 -21.95 7.27
CA LYS A 424 -16.26 -22.91 6.76
C LYS A 424 -17.14 -22.33 5.64
N ALA A 425 -17.72 -21.15 5.84
CA ALA A 425 -18.57 -20.50 4.83
C ALA A 425 -17.79 -20.23 3.52
N ARG A 426 -16.52 -19.86 3.61
CA ARG A 426 -15.60 -19.75 2.47
C ARG A 426 -15.34 -21.07 1.76
N THR A 427 -15.22 -22.15 2.52
CA THR A 427 -15.01 -23.49 1.97
C THR A 427 -16.25 -23.99 1.23
N GLU A 428 -17.45 -23.72 1.76
CA GLU A 428 -18.73 -23.96 1.05
C GLU A 428 -18.85 -23.11 -0.22
N LEU A 429 -18.45 -21.82 -0.18
CA LEU A 429 -18.45 -20.93 -1.35
C LEU A 429 -17.52 -21.46 -2.46
N ALA A 430 -16.33 -21.93 -2.09
CA ALA A 430 -15.36 -22.49 -3.04
C ALA A 430 -15.92 -23.74 -3.74
N HIS A 431 -16.44 -24.70 -2.98
CA HIS A 431 -17.07 -25.92 -3.52
C HIS A 431 -18.22 -25.60 -4.47
N LEU A 432 -19.05 -24.60 -4.15
CA LEU A 432 -20.15 -24.14 -4.99
C LEU A 432 -19.70 -23.59 -6.35
N THR A 433 -18.48 -23.06 -6.44
CA THR A 433 -17.83 -22.63 -7.70
C THR A 433 -16.97 -23.72 -8.36
N GLY A 434 -17.08 -24.97 -7.91
CA GLY A 434 -16.29 -26.09 -8.44
C GLY A 434 -14.82 -26.10 -8.02
N LYS A 435 -14.47 -25.42 -6.92
CA LYS A 435 -13.12 -25.34 -6.36
C LYS A 435 -12.96 -26.21 -5.13
N SER A 436 -11.80 -26.85 -4.99
CA SER A 436 -11.49 -27.76 -3.88
C SER A 436 -11.36 -27.05 -2.53
N CYS A 437 -11.00 -25.76 -2.54
CA CYS A 437 -10.82 -24.93 -1.36
C CYS A 437 -10.80 -23.44 -1.72
N TYR A 438 -10.93 -22.58 -0.71
CA TYR A 438 -10.93 -21.13 -0.90
C TYR A 438 -9.59 -20.58 -1.43
N ALA A 439 -8.47 -21.24 -1.10
CA ALA A 439 -7.18 -20.91 -1.67
C ALA A 439 -7.15 -21.12 -3.19
N GLU A 440 -7.67 -22.26 -3.70
CA GLU A 440 -7.74 -22.50 -5.15
C GLU A 440 -8.62 -21.47 -5.88
N MET A 441 -9.75 -21.07 -5.27
CA MET A 441 -10.63 -20.02 -5.79
C MET A 441 -9.92 -18.66 -5.86
N THR A 442 -9.14 -18.31 -4.83
CA THR A 442 -8.54 -16.98 -4.67
C THR A 442 -7.22 -16.83 -5.44
N LEU A 443 -6.45 -17.91 -5.59
CA LEU A 443 -5.14 -17.89 -6.24
C LEU A 443 -5.20 -17.91 -7.77
N ALA A 444 -6.36 -18.17 -8.37
CA ALA A 444 -6.53 -18.34 -9.82
C ALA A 444 -6.09 -17.13 -10.68
N ASP A 445 -6.05 -15.91 -10.11
CA ASP A 445 -5.57 -14.70 -10.79
C ASP A 445 -4.22 -14.15 -10.30
N LYS A 446 -3.51 -14.97 -9.52
CA LYS A 446 -2.21 -14.66 -8.92
C LYS A 446 -1.10 -15.31 -9.73
N MET A 447 0.13 -14.81 -9.63
CA MET A 447 1.31 -15.48 -10.19
C MET A 447 1.44 -16.91 -9.67
N ALA A 448 1.12 -17.16 -8.40
CA ALA A 448 1.17 -18.50 -7.82
C ALA A 448 0.20 -19.51 -8.45
N ARG A 449 -0.98 -19.05 -8.92
CA ARG A 449 -2.07 -19.83 -9.56
C ARG A 449 -2.72 -20.95 -8.72
N ARG A 450 -2.01 -21.60 -7.79
CA ARG A 450 -2.46 -22.80 -7.05
C ARG A 450 -1.94 -22.88 -5.61
N PRO A 451 -2.65 -23.54 -4.66
CA PRO A 451 -2.19 -23.66 -3.27
C PRO A 451 -0.87 -24.42 -3.12
N GLU A 452 -0.66 -25.50 -3.89
CA GLU A 452 0.54 -26.32 -3.81
C GLU A 452 1.79 -25.53 -4.23
N HIS A 453 1.62 -24.59 -5.16
CA HIS A 453 2.69 -23.68 -5.60
C HIS A 453 3.10 -22.73 -4.47
N VAL A 454 2.14 -22.21 -3.69
CA VAL A 454 2.41 -21.37 -2.52
C VAL A 454 3.10 -22.16 -1.42
N GLU A 455 2.65 -23.39 -1.11
CA GLU A 455 3.33 -24.26 -0.13
C GLU A 455 4.78 -24.57 -0.54
N ASN A 456 5.02 -24.84 -1.83
CA ASN A 456 6.36 -25.06 -2.38
C ASN A 456 7.27 -23.84 -2.23
N PHE A 457 6.74 -22.63 -2.48
CA PHE A 457 7.45 -21.38 -2.22
C PHE A 457 7.77 -21.20 -0.73
N LEU A 458 6.74 -21.25 0.13
CA LEU A 458 6.88 -20.97 1.58
C LEU A 458 7.80 -21.99 2.28
N SER A 459 7.68 -23.27 1.96
CA SER A 459 8.53 -24.32 2.54
C SER A 459 9.99 -24.24 2.05
N THR A 460 10.23 -23.73 0.85
CA THR A 460 11.59 -23.46 0.35
C THR A 460 12.18 -22.20 0.98
N LEU A 461 11.38 -21.14 1.09
CA LEU A 461 11.75 -19.88 1.73
C LEU A 461 12.08 -20.09 3.22
N ALA A 462 11.28 -20.87 3.94
CA ALA A 462 11.54 -21.26 5.33
C ALA A 462 12.92 -21.91 5.49
N LYS A 463 13.26 -22.88 4.63
CA LYS A 463 14.57 -23.56 4.64
C LYS A 463 15.72 -22.60 4.35
N HIS A 464 15.53 -21.63 3.46
CA HIS A 464 16.54 -20.60 3.15
C HIS A 464 16.79 -19.67 4.36
N HIS A 465 15.73 -19.22 5.04
CA HIS A 465 15.83 -18.22 6.11
C HIS A 465 16.16 -18.78 7.49
N GLN A 466 15.76 -20.02 7.78
CA GLN A 466 15.90 -20.62 9.11
C GLN A 466 17.33 -20.51 9.72
N PRO A 467 18.44 -20.67 8.98
CA PRO A 467 19.79 -20.47 9.54
C PRO A 467 20.07 -19.03 10.03
N ARG A 468 19.54 -18.01 9.35
CA ARG A 468 19.70 -16.60 9.77
C ARG A 468 18.83 -16.28 10.99
N ALA A 469 17.58 -16.72 10.96
CA ALA A 469 16.66 -16.60 12.09
C ALA A 469 17.24 -17.27 13.36
N GLN A 470 17.81 -18.47 13.21
CA GLN A 470 18.48 -19.18 14.30
C GLN A 470 19.71 -18.43 14.84
N SER A 471 20.50 -17.79 13.96
CA SER A 471 21.66 -17.00 14.38
C SER A 471 21.28 -15.80 15.26
N ILE A 472 20.20 -15.09 14.94
CA ILE A 472 19.67 -14.00 15.78
C ILE A 472 19.08 -14.56 17.08
N LEU A 473 18.32 -15.66 17.03
CA LEU A 473 17.80 -16.33 18.22
C LEU A 473 18.91 -16.73 19.19
N ASP A 474 20.01 -17.30 18.68
CA ASP A 474 21.16 -17.69 19.50
C ASP A 474 21.94 -16.47 20.05
N ALA A 475 21.89 -15.31 19.40
CA ALA A 475 22.36 -14.06 19.99
C ALA A 475 21.47 -13.66 21.18
N LEU A 476 20.14 -13.60 21.01
CA LEU A 476 19.20 -13.29 22.10
C LEU A 476 19.32 -14.29 23.27
N ARG A 477 19.55 -15.58 22.99
CA ARG A 477 19.81 -16.62 24.00
C ARG A 477 21.09 -16.39 24.80
N LYS A 478 22.16 -15.85 24.19
CA LYS A 478 23.38 -15.43 24.90
C LYS A 478 23.15 -14.19 25.76
N VAL A 479 22.22 -13.31 25.40
CA VAL A 479 21.75 -12.23 26.28
C VAL A 479 20.98 -12.83 27.47
N LYS A 480 20.03 -13.75 27.24
CA LYS A 480 19.31 -14.47 28.31
C LYS A 480 20.26 -15.20 29.26
N GLN A 481 21.25 -15.92 28.73
CA GLN A 481 22.25 -16.64 29.53
C GLN A 481 23.06 -15.72 30.45
N ARG A 482 23.47 -14.53 29.98
CA ARG A 482 24.16 -13.54 30.83
C ARG A 482 23.25 -12.95 31.91
N HIS A 483 21.96 -12.83 31.65
CA HIS A 483 20.99 -12.31 32.61
C HIS A 483 20.65 -13.32 33.72
N VAL A 484 20.44 -14.60 33.37
CA VAL A 484 19.99 -15.63 34.34
C VAL A 484 21.13 -16.49 34.91
N GLY A 485 22.30 -16.48 34.27
CA GLY A 485 23.45 -17.32 34.63
C GLY A 485 23.31 -18.78 34.18
N GLY A 486 24.41 -19.54 34.31
CA GLY A 486 24.42 -20.99 34.05
C GLY A 486 24.54 -21.41 32.58
N SER A 487 23.93 -22.55 32.25
CA SER A 487 23.90 -23.12 30.89
C SER A 487 22.95 -22.33 29.98
N LEU A 488 23.02 -22.58 28.66
CA LEU A 488 22.23 -21.86 27.66
C LEU A 488 20.72 -22.15 27.87
N PRO A 489 19.92 -21.18 28.34
CA PRO A 489 18.55 -21.43 28.79
C PRO A 489 17.58 -21.65 27.62
N PRO A 490 16.39 -22.22 27.88
CA PRO A 490 15.29 -22.17 26.93
C PRO A 490 14.85 -20.73 26.69
N PHE A 491 14.38 -20.45 25.47
CA PHE A 491 13.94 -19.13 25.03
C PHE A 491 12.54 -19.28 24.45
N TYR A 492 11.57 -18.64 25.09
CA TYR A 492 10.16 -18.73 24.72
C TYR A 492 9.66 -17.45 24.06
N ALA A 493 8.46 -17.46 23.48
CA ALA A 493 7.94 -16.27 22.79
C ALA A 493 7.90 -14.99 23.66
N TRP A 494 7.62 -15.11 24.96
CA TRP A 494 7.65 -14.00 25.93
C TRP A 494 9.06 -13.48 26.29
N ASP A 495 10.12 -14.14 25.84
CA ASP A 495 11.49 -13.67 26.00
C ASP A 495 11.92 -12.71 24.89
N ARG A 496 11.26 -12.76 23.71
CA ARG A 496 11.61 -11.97 22.51
C ARG A 496 11.81 -10.50 22.84
N GLU A 497 10.74 -9.83 23.31
CA GLU A 497 10.71 -8.38 23.50
C GLU A 497 11.77 -7.88 24.48
N PHE A 498 11.93 -8.55 25.61
CA PHE A 498 12.89 -8.15 26.65
C PHE A 498 14.33 -8.34 26.18
N TYR A 499 14.70 -9.49 25.64
CA TYR A 499 16.09 -9.71 25.20
C TYR A 499 16.42 -9.00 23.89
N ALA A 500 15.43 -8.71 23.04
CA ALA A 500 15.59 -7.80 21.92
C ALA A 500 15.99 -6.40 22.39
N GLU A 501 15.28 -5.82 23.36
CA GLU A 501 15.61 -4.50 23.91
C GLU A 501 17.04 -4.47 24.52
N GLN A 502 17.42 -5.50 25.27
CA GLN A 502 18.77 -5.62 25.82
C GLN A 502 19.85 -5.80 24.73
N TYR A 503 19.59 -6.65 23.72
CA TYR A 503 20.47 -6.85 22.57
C TYR A 503 20.70 -5.54 21.81
N MET A 504 19.62 -4.81 21.53
CA MET A 504 19.67 -3.51 20.86
C MET A 504 20.53 -2.50 21.64
N ARG A 505 20.33 -2.39 22.95
CA ARG A 505 21.09 -1.45 23.81
C ARG A 505 22.57 -1.80 23.94
N HIS A 506 22.92 -3.09 24.04
CA HIS A 506 24.27 -3.51 24.42
C HIS A 506 25.15 -3.97 23.25
N GLU A 507 24.57 -4.39 22.13
CA GLU A 507 25.33 -4.97 21.00
C GLU A 507 25.15 -4.20 19.69
N VAL A 508 24.03 -3.49 19.52
CA VAL A 508 23.69 -2.82 18.25
C VAL A 508 23.89 -1.30 18.32
N LEU A 509 23.38 -0.65 19.37
CA LEU A 509 23.42 0.81 19.58
C LEU A 509 24.67 1.27 20.36
N THR A 510 25.84 0.72 20.00
CA THR A 510 27.10 0.91 20.74
C THR A 510 27.86 2.20 20.42
N ALA A 511 27.44 2.96 19.40
CA ALA A 511 28.06 4.21 18.97
C ALA A 511 27.06 5.39 18.97
N PRO A 512 27.48 6.63 19.31
CA PRO A 512 26.66 7.81 19.12
C PRO A 512 26.27 7.99 17.65
N SER A 513 24.98 8.28 17.39
CA SER A 513 24.48 8.62 16.06
C SER A 513 23.87 10.02 16.05
N VAL A 514 24.07 10.74 14.95
CA VAL A 514 23.41 12.03 14.72
C VAL A 514 21.94 11.82 14.32
N PRO A 515 21.01 12.76 14.61
CA PRO A 515 19.63 12.68 14.16
C PRO A 515 19.53 12.77 12.62
N ILE A 516 19.45 11.62 11.95
CA ILE A 516 19.49 11.55 10.47
C ILE A 516 18.32 12.27 9.78
N SER A 517 17.19 12.47 10.47
CA SER A 517 16.03 13.21 9.94
C SER A 517 16.37 14.65 9.52
N THR A 518 17.41 15.25 10.11
CA THR A 518 17.92 16.58 9.72
C THR A 518 18.47 16.65 8.28
N PHE A 519 18.68 15.50 7.65
CA PHE A 519 19.12 15.31 6.26
C PHE A 519 18.00 14.91 5.29
N PHE A 520 16.77 14.73 5.79
CA PHE A 520 15.61 14.26 5.03
C PHE A 520 14.45 15.25 5.08
N SER A 521 14.71 16.48 4.64
CA SER A 521 13.63 17.42 4.33
C SER A 521 12.78 16.90 3.16
N VAL A 522 11.46 17.14 3.17
CA VAL A 522 10.57 16.72 2.06
C VAL A 522 11.10 17.19 0.70
N GLY A 523 11.58 18.44 0.61
CA GLY A 523 12.17 18.98 -0.61
C GLY A 523 13.47 18.29 -1.05
N SER A 524 14.38 17.96 -0.12
CA SER A 524 15.58 17.19 -0.47
C SER A 524 15.25 15.77 -0.93
N VAL A 525 14.21 15.14 -0.35
CA VAL A 525 13.76 13.80 -0.75
C VAL A 525 13.15 13.81 -2.15
N PHE A 526 12.24 14.74 -2.47
CA PHE A 526 11.70 14.88 -3.84
C PHE A 526 12.77 15.23 -4.87
N ALA A 527 13.74 16.09 -4.53
CA ALA A 527 14.89 16.39 -5.37
C ALA A 527 15.76 15.15 -5.63
N GLY A 528 16.02 14.32 -4.61
CA GLY A 528 16.77 13.07 -4.73
C GLY A 528 16.06 12.01 -5.55
N LEU A 529 14.74 11.85 -5.37
CA LEU A 529 13.89 10.99 -6.19
C LEU A 529 13.93 11.41 -7.67
N SER A 530 13.78 12.70 -7.96
CA SER A 530 13.89 13.23 -9.33
C SER A 530 15.25 12.92 -9.97
N ARG A 531 16.36 13.08 -9.22
CA ARG A 531 17.71 12.68 -9.66
C ARG A 531 17.84 11.17 -9.89
N LEU A 532 17.25 10.34 -9.03
CA LEU A 532 17.27 8.89 -9.17
C LEU A 532 16.55 8.46 -10.45
N PHE A 533 15.30 8.87 -10.64
CA PHE A 533 14.52 8.57 -11.85
C PHE A 533 15.17 9.14 -13.12
N SER A 534 15.83 10.29 -13.02
CA SER A 534 16.61 10.85 -14.13
C SER A 534 17.81 9.98 -14.51
N ARG A 535 18.37 9.19 -13.58
CA ARG A 535 19.48 8.25 -13.80
C ARG A 535 19.05 6.83 -14.18
N ILE A 536 17.90 6.34 -13.71
CA ILE A 536 17.45 4.97 -14.03
C ILE A 536 16.40 4.90 -15.15
N TYR A 537 15.53 5.90 -15.34
CA TYR A 537 14.40 5.84 -16.29
C TYR A 537 14.34 6.97 -17.33
N GLY A 538 15.25 7.94 -17.28
CA GLY A 538 15.15 9.15 -18.10
C GLY A 538 13.97 10.06 -17.73
N ILE A 539 13.45 9.92 -16.49
CA ILE A 539 12.26 10.63 -16.02
C ILE A 539 12.65 11.62 -14.93
N ARG A 540 12.23 12.89 -15.08
CA ARG A 540 12.40 13.96 -14.11
C ARG A 540 11.04 14.46 -13.62
N LEU A 541 11.00 14.96 -12.39
CA LEU A 541 9.83 15.63 -11.81
C LEU A 541 10.02 17.14 -11.98
N ARG A 542 9.05 17.83 -12.60
CA ARG A 542 9.04 19.29 -12.78
C ARG A 542 7.90 19.90 -11.97
N ALA A 543 8.16 20.97 -11.23
CA ALA A 543 7.10 21.72 -10.56
C ALA A 543 6.17 22.37 -11.59
N ALA A 544 4.86 22.35 -11.36
CA ALA A 544 3.87 22.89 -12.29
C ALA A 544 2.92 23.88 -11.60
N PRO A 545 2.51 24.96 -12.29
CA PRO A 545 1.59 25.95 -11.72
C PRO A 545 0.20 25.34 -11.49
N ILE A 546 -0.42 25.76 -10.38
CA ILE A 546 -1.78 25.38 -9.99
C ILE A 546 -2.74 26.53 -10.32
N ARG A 547 -3.85 26.21 -10.98
CA ARG A 547 -4.93 27.14 -11.32
C ARG A 547 -5.96 27.23 -10.19
N ALA A 548 -6.66 28.36 -10.11
CA ALA A 548 -7.69 28.57 -9.11
C ALA A 548 -8.79 27.48 -9.17
N GLY A 549 -8.98 26.75 -8.08
CA GLY A 549 -9.95 25.65 -7.96
C GLY A 549 -9.45 24.27 -8.44
N GLU A 550 -8.21 24.14 -8.92
CA GLU A 550 -7.66 22.87 -9.42
C GLU A 550 -7.40 21.82 -8.32
N VAL A 551 -7.07 22.27 -7.11
CA VAL A 551 -6.72 21.43 -5.95
C VAL A 551 -7.64 21.67 -4.76
N TRP A 552 -7.82 20.64 -3.93
CA TRP A 552 -8.71 20.63 -2.76
C TRP A 552 -8.11 21.31 -1.51
N SER A 553 -6.82 21.59 -1.49
CA SER A 553 -6.12 22.21 -0.36
C SER A 553 -4.92 23.04 -0.85
N PRO A 554 -4.62 24.20 -0.24
CA PRO A 554 -3.46 25.03 -0.60
C PRO A 554 -2.10 24.36 -0.30
N ASP A 555 -2.11 23.26 0.46
CA ASP A 555 -0.91 22.47 0.76
C ASP A 555 -0.60 21.39 -0.30
N VAL A 556 -1.41 21.29 -1.36
CA VAL A 556 -1.23 20.32 -2.46
C VAL A 556 -0.32 20.94 -3.51
N HIS A 557 0.75 20.25 -3.85
CA HIS A 557 1.66 20.66 -4.92
C HIS A 557 1.44 19.83 -6.18
N LYS A 558 1.60 20.43 -7.36
CA LYS A 558 1.44 19.75 -8.65
C LYS A 558 2.81 19.58 -9.31
N LEU A 559 3.10 18.36 -9.73
CA LEU A 559 4.31 18.00 -10.45
C LEU A 559 3.94 17.38 -11.81
N GLU A 560 4.59 17.83 -12.87
CA GLU A 560 4.62 17.14 -14.14
C GLU A 560 5.69 16.04 -14.09
N VAL A 561 5.34 14.85 -14.58
CA VAL A 561 6.29 13.77 -14.81
C VAL A 561 6.75 13.88 -16.25
N VAL A 562 8.06 14.08 -16.43
CA VAL A 562 8.64 14.47 -17.71
C VAL A 562 9.69 13.44 -18.12
N GLU A 563 9.53 12.86 -19.30
CA GLU A 563 10.46 11.91 -19.91
C GLU A 563 11.34 12.64 -20.95
N GLU A 564 12.64 12.34 -20.95
CA GLU A 564 13.56 12.85 -21.97
C GLU A 564 13.20 12.29 -23.37
N SER A 565 13.29 13.13 -24.40
CA SER A 565 12.97 12.76 -25.78
C SER A 565 14.19 12.80 -26.70
N ASN A 566 14.11 12.03 -27.78
CA ASN A 566 15.13 11.89 -28.83
C ASN A 566 14.93 12.93 -29.93
N GLU A 567 13.71 13.46 -30.02
CA GLU A 567 13.33 14.50 -30.97
C GLU A 567 13.95 15.83 -30.55
N LEU A 568 14.32 16.64 -31.55
CA LEU A 568 15.02 17.91 -31.37
C LEU A 568 14.18 18.95 -30.60
N GLY A 569 14.29 18.93 -29.26
CA GLY A 569 14.02 20.08 -28.41
C GLY A 569 12.76 20.06 -27.52
N ALA A 570 12.06 18.93 -27.38
CA ALA A 570 10.87 18.84 -26.52
C ALA A 570 10.89 17.63 -25.57
N ASP A 571 11.18 17.88 -24.30
CA ASP A 571 10.91 16.93 -23.22
C ASP A 571 9.41 16.62 -23.13
N ARG A 572 9.03 15.34 -22.98
CA ARG A 572 7.65 14.87 -23.06
C ARG A 572 7.00 14.75 -21.68
N VAL A 573 5.89 15.45 -21.45
CA VAL A 573 5.05 15.18 -20.25
C VAL A 573 4.37 13.81 -20.44
N VAL A 574 4.62 12.89 -19.50
CA VAL A 574 4.04 11.53 -19.49
C VAL A 574 2.95 11.35 -18.44
N GLY A 575 2.77 12.32 -17.53
CA GLY A 575 1.64 12.35 -16.59
C GLY A 575 1.77 13.42 -15.53
N THR A 576 0.88 13.39 -14.52
CA THR A 576 0.81 14.40 -13.45
C THR A 576 0.68 13.75 -12.08
N ILE A 577 1.48 14.24 -11.12
CA ILE A 577 1.42 13.89 -9.70
C ILE A 577 0.88 15.09 -8.93
N TYR A 578 -0.16 14.90 -8.13
CA TYR A 578 -0.51 15.83 -7.05
C TYR A 578 0.05 15.29 -5.73
N ALA A 579 0.93 16.05 -5.10
CA ALA A 579 1.57 15.71 -3.83
C ALA A 579 0.79 16.38 -2.68
N ASP A 580 0.01 15.59 -1.95
CA ASP A 580 -0.75 15.98 -0.77
C ASP A 580 -0.13 15.34 0.47
N LEU A 581 0.97 15.94 0.93
CA LEU A 581 1.91 15.28 1.82
C LEU A 581 1.66 15.53 3.30
N PHE A 582 0.90 16.56 3.66
CA PHE A 582 0.87 17.10 5.01
C PHE A 582 -0.42 16.80 5.78
N SER A 583 -0.31 16.69 7.10
CA SER A 583 -1.43 16.45 8.00
C SER A 583 -2.48 17.56 8.00
N ARG A 584 -3.75 17.17 8.14
CA ARG A 584 -4.88 18.08 8.45
C ARG A 584 -6.05 17.32 9.08
N PRO A 585 -6.93 18.00 9.84
CA PRO A 585 -8.18 17.41 10.28
C PRO A 585 -9.00 16.86 9.11
N GLY A 586 -9.57 15.66 9.28
CA GLY A 586 -10.40 14.99 8.28
C GLY A 586 -9.65 14.15 7.24
N LYS A 587 -8.32 14.29 7.13
CA LYS A 587 -7.49 13.44 6.25
C LYS A 587 -7.07 12.15 6.97
N PRO A 588 -7.06 10.98 6.32
CA PRO A 588 -6.49 9.75 6.87
C PRO A 588 -5.00 9.89 7.21
N PRO A 589 -4.51 9.28 8.30
CA PRO A 589 -3.10 9.32 8.72
C PRO A 589 -2.21 8.31 7.99
N SER A 590 -2.70 7.69 6.91
CA SER A 590 -2.00 6.65 6.15
C SER A 590 -1.42 7.20 4.85
N ALA A 591 -0.22 6.74 4.48
CA ALA A 591 0.29 6.95 3.13
C ALA A 591 -0.50 6.12 2.10
N ALA A 592 -0.68 6.67 0.90
CA ALA A 592 -1.41 6.05 -0.21
C ALA A 592 -1.12 6.72 -1.56
N HIS A 593 -0.81 5.91 -2.57
CA HIS A 593 -0.91 6.24 -3.99
C HIS A 593 -2.34 6.01 -4.51
N TYR A 594 -3.00 7.08 -4.95
CA TYR A 594 -4.28 7.04 -5.67
C TYR A 594 -4.05 7.27 -7.16
N THR A 595 -4.73 6.51 -8.03
CA THR A 595 -4.80 6.81 -9.47
C THR A 595 -6.16 7.41 -9.80
N VAL A 596 -6.22 8.72 -10.02
CA VAL A 596 -7.46 9.43 -10.39
C VAL A 596 -7.82 9.19 -11.87
N ARG A 597 -6.80 8.93 -12.71
CA ARG A 597 -6.98 8.48 -14.09
C ARG A 597 -5.79 7.61 -14.50
N CYS A 598 -6.04 6.41 -15.03
CA CYS A 598 -5.00 5.54 -15.57
C CYS A 598 -4.61 5.95 -17.01
N SER A 599 -3.50 5.43 -17.53
CA SER A 599 -3.22 5.51 -18.97
C SER A 599 -4.13 4.57 -19.76
N ARG A 600 -4.49 4.93 -20.99
CA ARG A 600 -5.00 4.02 -22.02
C ARG A 600 -4.87 4.67 -23.39
N ARG A 601 -4.94 3.88 -24.47
CA ARG A 601 -5.04 4.39 -25.83
C ARG A 601 -6.45 4.87 -26.15
N THR A 602 -6.56 5.94 -26.95
CA THR A 602 -7.82 6.67 -27.19
C THR A 602 -8.14 6.91 -28.68
N ASP A 603 -7.16 6.93 -29.58
CA ASP A 603 -7.38 7.11 -31.04
C ASP A 603 -8.17 5.97 -31.70
N LYS A 604 -8.30 4.82 -31.03
CA LYS A 604 -9.07 3.66 -31.48
C LYS A 604 -10.52 3.63 -30.96
N ASP A 605 -10.97 4.65 -30.23
CA ASP A 605 -12.35 4.71 -29.72
C ASP A 605 -13.30 5.31 -30.77
N ASP A 606 -14.42 4.64 -31.04
CA ASP A 606 -15.45 5.09 -31.99
C ASP A 606 -16.71 5.61 -31.29
N ALA A 607 -16.53 6.53 -30.35
CA ALA A 607 -17.57 6.97 -29.40
C ALA A 607 -18.88 7.48 -30.05
N ASP A 608 -18.84 8.04 -31.25
CA ASP A 608 -20.04 8.47 -31.97
C ASP A 608 -20.99 7.30 -32.28
N ASN A 609 -20.46 6.08 -32.47
CA ASN A 609 -21.25 4.87 -32.69
C ASN A 609 -22.06 4.46 -31.43
N ASP A 610 -21.72 4.95 -30.23
CA ASP A 610 -22.52 4.69 -29.03
C ASP A 610 -23.93 5.32 -29.14
N PHE A 611 -24.09 6.41 -29.91
CA PHE A 611 -25.40 7.00 -30.21
C PHE A 611 -26.14 6.30 -31.35
N LYS A 612 -25.40 5.65 -32.25
CA LYS A 612 -25.94 4.91 -33.40
C LYS A 612 -26.54 3.55 -32.99
N TYR A 613 -25.87 2.85 -32.07
CA TYR A 613 -26.25 1.50 -31.62
C TYR A 613 -26.82 1.47 -30.19
N GLY A 614 -26.60 2.51 -29.39
CA GLY A 614 -27.12 2.61 -28.03
C GLY A 614 -28.55 3.15 -27.99
N VAL A 615 -29.39 2.53 -27.17
CA VAL A 615 -30.76 2.99 -26.88
C VAL A 615 -30.93 2.99 -25.37
N LEU A 616 -31.51 4.05 -24.80
CA LEU A 616 -31.82 4.11 -23.37
C LEU A 616 -33.08 3.31 -23.04
N GLU A 617 -33.27 3.05 -21.74
CA GLU A 617 -34.51 2.44 -21.23
C GLU A 617 -35.77 3.18 -21.72
N GLY A 618 -36.82 2.40 -22.01
CA GLY A 618 -38.04 2.92 -22.63
C GLY A 618 -37.92 3.24 -24.14
N GLY A 619 -36.80 2.89 -24.78
CA GLY A 619 -36.61 3.06 -26.23
C GLY A 619 -36.17 4.46 -26.65
N LYS A 620 -35.71 5.32 -25.72
CA LYS A 620 -35.25 6.68 -26.06
C LYS A 620 -33.90 6.60 -26.78
N VAL A 621 -33.89 6.94 -28.06
CA VAL A 621 -32.67 7.20 -28.85
C VAL A 621 -32.17 8.61 -28.57
N LEU A 622 -30.85 8.81 -28.43
CA LEU A 622 -30.24 10.13 -28.29
C LEU A 622 -29.44 10.49 -29.55
N ASP A 623 -29.68 11.68 -30.10
CA ASP A 623 -28.81 12.26 -31.13
C ASP A 623 -27.56 12.89 -30.51
N ALA A 624 -26.39 12.58 -31.08
CA ALA A 624 -25.08 13.00 -30.59
C ALA A 624 -24.89 14.52 -30.53
N ARG A 625 -25.43 15.26 -31.52
CA ARG A 625 -25.26 16.72 -31.62
C ARG A 625 -26.22 17.46 -30.71
N GLN A 626 -27.45 16.95 -30.56
CA GLN A 626 -28.48 17.54 -29.71
C GLN A 626 -28.24 17.29 -28.22
N HIS A 627 -27.72 16.12 -27.85
CA HIS A 627 -27.61 15.68 -26.45
C HIS A 627 -26.16 15.66 -25.93
N ALA A 628 -25.19 16.25 -26.64
CA ALA A 628 -23.78 16.24 -26.29
C ALA A 628 -23.53 16.59 -24.80
N HIS A 629 -24.15 17.67 -24.30
CA HIS A 629 -24.00 18.10 -22.90
C HIS A 629 -24.69 17.18 -21.87
N GLU A 630 -25.73 16.42 -22.26
CA GLU A 630 -26.48 15.49 -21.38
C GLU A 630 -25.72 14.19 -21.11
N VAL A 631 -24.78 13.80 -21.99
CA VAL A 631 -24.00 12.56 -21.86
C VAL A 631 -22.49 12.78 -21.95
N ALA A 632 -22.03 14.04 -21.93
CA ALA A 632 -20.61 14.38 -21.85
C ALA A 632 -20.00 13.75 -20.59
N PRO A 633 -18.92 12.95 -20.72
CA PRO A 633 -18.24 12.36 -19.58
C PRO A 633 -17.50 13.41 -18.75
N LEU A 634 -16.85 12.98 -17.66
CA LEU A 634 -15.97 13.85 -16.90
C LEU A 634 -14.73 14.24 -17.74
N GLU A 635 -14.72 15.46 -18.26
CA GLU A 635 -13.55 16.03 -18.91
C GLU A 635 -12.52 16.46 -17.86
N VAL A 636 -11.37 15.79 -17.85
CA VAL A 636 -10.17 16.17 -17.10
C VAL A 636 -9.14 16.65 -18.12
N PRO A 637 -8.95 17.97 -18.31
CA PRO A 637 -8.01 18.49 -19.29
C PRO A 637 -6.60 17.93 -19.07
N THR A 638 -5.94 17.59 -20.16
CA THR A 638 -4.55 17.15 -20.14
C THR A 638 -3.70 18.19 -20.87
N VAL A 639 -2.44 18.34 -20.46
CA VAL A 639 -1.40 18.74 -21.43
C VAL A 639 -1.51 17.77 -22.60
N GLU A 640 -1.57 18.29 -23.82
CA GLU A 640 -2.06 17.62 -25.04
C GLU A 640 -1.82 16.11 -25.07
N ALA A 641 -2.85 15.34 -25.44
CA ALA A 641 -2.72 13.90 -25.66
C ALA A 641 -1.57 13.66 -26.64
N THR A 642 -0.42 13.27 -26.11
CA THR A 642 0.82 13.28 -26.89
C THR A 642 0.70 12.21 -27.94
N TRP A 643 0.61 12.63 -29.20
CA TRP A 643 0.85 11.75 -30.33
C TRP A 643 2.24 11.15 -30.14
N THR A 644 2.28 9.85 -29.88
CA THR A 644 3.49 9.06 -30.00
C THR A 644 3.44 8.31 -31.33
N ASP A 645 4.57 7.77 -31.77
CA ASP A 645 4.61 6.82 -32.89
C ASP A 645 3.65 5.63 -32.70
N GLU A 646 3.24 5.36 -31.45
CA GLU A 646 2.37 4.26 -31.06
C GLU A 646 0.87 4.64 -31.07
N GLY A 647 0.48 5.92 -30.96
CA GLY A 647 -0.92 6.39 -30.96
C GLY A 647 -1.20 7.60 -30.06
N MET A 648 -2.48 7.90 -29.79
CA MET A 648 -2.89 8.90 -28.80
C MET A 648 -3.32 8.24 -27.49
N PHE A 649 -2.70 8.62 -26.37
CA PHE A 649 -3.00 8.08 -25.05
C PHE A 649 -3.51 9.18 -24.11
N GLN A 650 -4.51 8.87 -23.29
CA GLN A 650 -4.81 9.70 -22.11
C GLN A 650 -3.65 9.56 -21.11
N LEU A 651 -3.15 10.67 -20.56
CA LEU A 651 -2.05 10.60 -19.61
C LEU A 651 -2.54 10.27 -18.19
N PRO A 652 -1.81 9.46 -17.41
CA PRO A 652 -2.14 9.15 -16.03
C PRO A 652 -2.11 10.39 -15.14
N THR A 653 -3.01 10.41 -14.15
CA THR A 653 -3.06 11.41 -13.09
C THR A 653 -3.14 10.67 -11.75
N ILE A 654 -2.12 10.86 -10.91
CA ILE A 654 -2.02 10.19 -9.62
C ILE A 654 -1.91 11.22 -8.49
N VAL A 655 -2.28 10.80 -7.29
CA VAL A 655 -2.15 11.60 -6.07
C VAL A 655 -1.37 10.81 -5.03
N LEU A 656 -0.32 11.41 -4.51
CA LEU A 656 0.45 10.91 -3.37
C LEU A 656 -0.13 11.55 -2.11
N LEU A 657 -0.81 10.74 -1.31
CA LEU A 657 -1.37 11.15 -0.03
C LEU A 657 -0.44 10.66 1.08
N CYS A 658 0.07 11.57 1.92
CA CYS A 658 0.88 11.25 3.11
C CYS A 658 0.43 12.10 4.32
N ASP A 659 0.90 11.80 5.53
CA ASP A 659 0.51 12.50 6.77
C ASP A 659 1.69 13.13 7.51
N PHE A 660 2.57 13.83 6.79
CA PHE A 660 3.77 14.43 7.38
C PHE A 660 3.47 15.75 8.14
N SER A 661 4.32 16.05 9.12
CA SER A 661 4.31 17.35 9.80
C SER A 661 4.49 18.51 8.81
N ARG A 662 3.77 19.62 9.00
CA ARG A 662 3.84 20.80 8.13
C ARG A 662 5.15 21.58 8.33
N PRO A 663 5.76 22.14 7.26
CA PRO A 663 6.81 23.15 7.41
C PRO A 663 6.23 24.41 8.08
N THR A 664 7.03 25.10 8.89
CA THR A 664 6.59 26.33 9.59
C THR A 664 7.70 27.38 9.63
N VAL A 665 7.32 28.66 9.65
CA VAL A 665 8.27 29.79 9.71
C VAL A 665 9.22 29.71 10.93
N LYS A 666 8.79 29.07 12.03
CA LYS A 666 9.62 28.90 13.24
C LYS A 666 10.38 27.56 13.28
N GLY A 667 9.80 26.49 12.76
CA GLY A 667 10.37 25.14 12.79
C GLY A 667 11.22 24.76 11.57
N GLY A 668 11.16 25.55 10.50
CA GLY A 668 11.83 25.25 9.24
C GLY A 668 11.04 24.28 8.36
N PRO A 669 11.73 23.51 7.49
CA PRO A 669 11.10 22.55 6.58
C PRO A 669 10.53 21.35 7.33
N SER A 670 9.69 20.57 6.66
CA SER A 670 9.24 19.27 7.16
C SER A 670 10.38 18.26 7.07
N LEU A 671 10.84 17.75 8.21
CA LEU A 671 11.93 16.77 8.34
C LEU A 671 11.35 15.38 8.60
N LEU A 672 11.63 14.45 7.68
CA LEU A 672 11.12 13.08 7.73
C LEU A 672 12.02 12.18 8.58
N ASN A 673 11.42 11.29 9.35
CA ASN A 673 12.12 10.15 9.95
C ASN A 673 12.33 9.03 8.91
N TRP A 674 13.20 8.06 9.19
CA TRP A 674 13.57 7.02 8.22
C TRP A 674 12.36 6.26 7.65
N ALA A 675 11.39 5.90 8.49
CA ALA A 675 10.20 5.18 8.04
C ALA A 675 9.33 6.04 7.09
N GLU A 676 9.21 7.35 7.34
CA GLU A 676 8.52 8.28 6.43
C GLU A 676 9.23 8.40 5.07
N VAL A 677 10.57 8.38 5.04
CA VAL A 677 11.34 8.35 3.79
C VAL A 677 11.17 7.03 3.05
N GLU A 678 11.23 5.89 3.76
CA GLU A 678 11.03 4.55 3.19
C GLU A 678 9.61 4.41 2.60
N THR A 679 8.59 4.89 3.32
CA THR A 679 7.21 5.00 2.80
C THR A 679 7.11 5.89 1.57
N LEU A 680 7.73 7.08 1.55
CA LEU A 680 7.67 7.96 0.38
C LEU A 680 8.35 7.35 -0.85
N PHE A 681 9.46 6.62 -0.66
CA PHE A 681 10.10 5.84 -1.73
C PHE A 681 9.20 4.72 -2.26
N HIS A 682 8.55 3.97 -1.35
CA HIS A 682 7.61 2.91 -1.68
C HIS A 682 6.42 3.42 -2.52
N GLU A 683 5.74 4.48 -2.08
CA GLU A 683 4.62 5.10 -2.84
C GLU A 683 5.08 5.69 -4.19
N MET A 684 6.31 6.21 -4.27
CA MET A 684 6.88 6.67 -5.54
C MET A 684 7.18 5.52 -6.52
N GLY A 685 7.47 4.31 -6.04
CA GLY A 685 7.58 3.13 -6.89
C GLY A 685 6.26 2.79 -7.59
N HIS A 686 5.14 2.86 -6.87
CA HIS A 686 3.81 2.75 -7.48
C HIS A 686 3.51 3.90 -8.45
N ALA A 687 3.84 5.15 -8.08
CA ALA A 687 3.65 6.30 -8.95
C ALA A 687 4.41 6.14 -10.27
N MET A 688 5.69 5.71 -10.24
CA MET A 688 6.46 5.44 -11.45
C MET A 688 5.90 4.26 -12.25
N HIS A 689 5.40 3.21 -11.61
CA HIS A 689 4.69 2.13 -12.31
C HIS A 689 3.45 2.65 -13.07
N SER A 690 2.66 3.54 -12.46
CA SER A 690 1.51 4.18 -13.10
C SER A 690 1.87 5.14 -14.23
N MET A 691 3.00 5.84 -14.13
CA MET A 691 3.47 6.77 -15.17
C MET A 691 4.06 6.05 -16.38
N ILE A 692 4.79 4.96 -16.14
CA ILE A 692 5.48 4.18 -17.19
C ILE A 692 4.53 3.16 -17.84
N GLY A 693 3.58 2.59 -17.07
CA GLY A 693 2.62 1.57 -17.50
C GLY A 693 1.52 2.05 -18.45
N ARG A 694 1.93 2.52 -19.64
CA ARG A 694 1.07 3.02 -20.71
C ARG A 694 0.64 1.86 -21.62
N THR A 695 -0.61 1.44 -21.46
CA THR A 695 -1.22 0.26 -22.10
C THR A 695 -2.28 0.65 -23.14
N GLU A 696 -2.69 -0.29 -24.01
CA GLU A 696 -3.82 -0.08 -24.92
C GLU A 696 -5.14 0.09 -24.16
N TYR A 697 -5.29 -0.64 -23.04
CA TYR A 697 -6.51 -0.69 -22.22
C TYR A 697 -6.28 -0.17 -20.79
N HIS A 698 -7.27 0.54 -20.23
CA HIS A 698 -7.25 1.07 -18.86
C HIS A 698 -7.19 -0.06 -17.82
N ASN A 699 -7.92 -1.15 -18.05
CA ASN A 699 -8.06 -2.25 -17.09
C ASN A 699 -6.75 -2.95 -16.71
N VAL A 700 -5.67 -2.73 -17.45
CA VAL A 700 -4.33 -3.29 -17.21
C VAL A 700 -3.23 -2.23 -17.09
N SER A 701 -3.56 -0.93 -17.06
CA SER A 701 -2.57 0.15 -16.92
C SER A 701 -1.94 0.20 -15.53
N GLY A 702 -0.64 0.51 -15.49
CA GLY A 702 0.09 0.78 -14.24
C GLY A 702 -0.04 -0.34 -13.21
N THR A 703 -0.44 0.02 -11.99
CA THR A 703 -0.60 -0.92 -10.86
C THR A 703 -1.78 -1.90 -11.01
N ARG A 704 -2.54 -1.91 -12.12
CA ARG A 704 -3.63 -2.89 -12.36
C ARG A 704 -3.11 -4.26 -12.83
N CYS A 705 -2.10 -4.80 -12.16
CA CYS A 705 -1.49 -6.12 -12.37
C CYS A 705 -1.96 -7.16 -11.31
N PRO A 706 -1.42 -8.40 -11.27
CA PRO A 706 -1.62 -9.31 -10.14
C PRO A 706 -1.12 -8.71 -8.82
N THR A 707 -1.76 -9.10 -7.71
CA THR A 707 -1.51 -8.52 -6.38
C THR A 707 -0.30 -9.12 -5.67
N ASP A 708 0.20 -10.26 -6.15
CA ASP A 708 1.46 -10.90 -5.78
C ASP A 708 2.57 -10.53 -6.79
N PHE A 709 2.54 -9.27 -7.23
CA PHE A 709 3.48 -8.68 -8.18
C PHE A 709 3.50 -7.14 -8.10
N VAL A 710 2.35 -6.53 -7.75
CA VAL A 710 2.16 -5.07 -7.72
C VAL A 710 3.12 -4.33 -6.78
N GLU A 711 3.67 -5.03 -5.78
CA GLU A 711 4.61 -4.47 -4.81
C GLU A 711 6.07 -4.58 -5.25
N LEU A 712 6.38 -5.26 -6.37
CA LEU A 712 7.74 -5.32 -6.90
C LEU A 712 8.34 -3.92 -7.13
N PRO A 713 7.68 -2.95 -7.80
CA PRO A 713 8.28 -1.64 -8.06
C PRO A 713 8.40 -0.78 -6.80
N SER A 714 7.49 -0.90 -5.84
CA SER A 714 7.50 -0.16 -4.57
C SER A 714 8.59 -0.68 -3.64
N ILE A 715 8.67 -2.00 -3.42
CA ILE A 715 9.72 -2.62 -2.60
C ILE A 715 11.11 -2.41 -3.23
N LEU A 716 11.24 -2.43 -4.57
CA LEU A 716 12.52 -2.13 -5.20
C LEU A 716 13.02 -0.70 -4.89
N MET A 717 12.13 0.27 -4.65
CA MET A 717 12.53 1.59 -4.17
C MET A 717 13.05 1.59 -2.72
N GLU A 718 12.59 0.67 -1.85
CA GLU A 718 13.19 0.43 -0.52
C GLU A 718 14.65 -0.04 -0.67
N HIS A 719 14.94 -0.91 -1.64
CA HIS A 719 16.30 -1.35 -1.96
C HIS A 719 17.19 -0.19 -2.48
N PHE A 720 16.67 0.65 -3.38
CA PHE A 720 17.41 1.84 -3.82
C PHE A 720 17.72 2.77 -2.63
N LEU A 721 16.74 3.08 -1.77
CA LEU A 721 16.92 3.95 -0.61
C LEU A 721 17.97 3.42 0.39
N ALA A 722 18.09 2.10 0.54
CA ALA A 722 19.11 1.49 1.39
C ALA A 722 20.55 1.58 0.83
N SER A 723 20.73 2.08 -0.39
CA SER A 723 22.01 2.03 -1.11
C SER A 723 22.83 3.34 -1.01
N PRO A 724 24.13 3.30 -0.63
CA PRO A 724 24.95 4.51 -0.46
C PRO A 724 24.93 5.49 -1.65
N PRO A 725 25.11 5.07 -2.93
CA PRO A 725 25.07 5.99 -4.07
C PRO A 725 23.72 6.71 -4.27
N VAL A 726 22.61 6.11 -3.82
CA VAL A 726 21.28 6.72 -3.89
C VAL A 726 21.08 7.68 -2.72
N VAL A 727 21.51 7.30 -1.52
CA VAL A 727 21.48 8.15 -0.32
C VAL A 727 22.19 9.48 -0.58
N GLU A 728 23.32 9.49 -1.28
CA GLU A 728 24.03 10.72 -1.66
C GLU A 728 23.21 11.69 -2.53
N LEU A 729 22.20 11.21 -3.27
CA LEU A 729 21.28 12.04 -4.07
C LEU A 729 20.18 12.70 -3.23
N VAL A 730 19.87 12.11 -2.07
CA VAL A 730 18.64 12.31 -1.26
C VAL A 730 18.93 13.00 0.08
N ALA A 731 19.95 12.50 0.79
CA ALA A 731 20.24 12.86 2.18
C ALA A 731 21.15 14.10 2.26
N ARG A 732 20.52 15.27 2.40
CA ARG A 732 21.18 16.58 2.42
C ARG A 732 20.70 17.36 3.63
N HIS A 733 21.63 17.80 4.48
CA HIS A 733 21.30 18.55 5.68
C HIS A 733 20.52 19.81 5.31
N HIS A 734 19.30 19.95 5.84
CA HIS A 734 18.34 20.94 5.37
C HIS A 734 18.88 22.39 5.37
N ALA A 735 19.71 22.75 6.37
CA ALA A 735 20.26 24.08 6.55
C ALA A 735 21.68 24.31 5.98
N THR A 736 22.47 23.26 5.73
CA THR A 736 23.89 23.39 5.32
C THR A 736 24.24 22.66 4.02
N ASP A 737 23.30 21.91 3.46
CA ASP A 737 23.45 21.05 2.27
C ASP A 737 24.53 19.96 2.35
N ALA A 738 25.13 19.77 3.53
CA ALA A 738 26.11 18.72 3.79
C ALA A 738 25.48 17.33 3.56
N PRO A 739 26.17 16.40 2.90
CA PRO A 739 25.69 15.03 2.75
C PRO A 739 25.66 14.30 4.11
N LEU A 740 24.73 13.37 4.27
CA LEU A 740 24.71 12.47 5.44
C LEU A 740 25.95 11.55 5.43
N PRO A 741 26.81 11.55 6.47
CA PRO A 741 27.89 10.57 6.57
C PRO A 741 27.32 9.15 6.61
N TYR A 742 27.71 8.32 5.62
CA TYR A 742 27.09 7.01 5.40
C TYR A 742 27.20 6.08 6.62
N GLU A 743 28.23 6.21 7.46
CA GLU A 743 28.37 5.43 8.69
C GLU A 743 27.19 5.59 9.66
N HIS A 744 26.62 6.79 9.78
CA HIS A 744 25.45 7.04 10.63
C HIS A 744 24.20 6.39 10.05
N LEU A 745 24.03 6.41 8.73
CA LEU A 745 22.93 5.69 8.08
C LEU A 745 23.10 4.17 8.22
N ALA A 746 24.29 3.64 7.94
CA ALA A 746 24.57 2.22 8.03
C ALA A 746 24.39 1.69 9.46
N ALA A 747 24.71 2.50 10.49
CA ALA A 747 24.39 2.20 11.88
C ALA A 747 22.87 2.23 12.13
N HIS A 748 22.15 3.25 11.64
CA HIS A 748 20.70 3.36 11.79
C HIS A 748 19.94 2.20 11.12
N VAL A 749 20.24 1.89 9.86
CA VAL A 749 19.61 0.81 9.10
C VAL A 749 19.92 -0.55 9.73
N ARG A 750 21.16 -0.78 10.17
CA ARG A 750 21.53 -2.00 10.92
C ARG A 750 20.74 -2.13 12.23
N ALA A 751 20.50 -1.02 12.92
CA ALA A 751 19.71 -1.02 14.14
C ALA A 751 18.22 -1.28 13.87
N ALA A 752 17.63 -0.60 12.89
CA ALA A 752 16.24 -0.79 12.50
C ALA A 752 15.95 -2.24 12.04
N ARG A 753 16.94 -2.90 11.43
CA ARG A 753 16.82 -4.22 10.80
C ARG A 753 17.47 -5.37 11.56
N ALA A 754 17.82 -5.16 12.83
CA ALA A 754 18.59 -6.12 13.62
C ALA A 754 17.88 -7.46 13.87
N LEU A 755 16.55 -7.51 13.69
CA LEU A 755 15.69 -8.68 13.92
C LEU A 755 14.97 -9.16 12.64
N ASP A 756 15.22 -8.54 11.48
CA ASP A 756 14.49 -8.80 10.22
C ASP A 756 14.38 -10.29 9.87
N SER A 757 15.43 -11.09 10.13
CA SER A 757 15.41 -12.52 9.83
C SER A 757 14.49 -13.34 10.75
N LEU A 758 14.31 -12.95 12.02
CA LEU A 758 13.33 -13.57 12.92
C LEU A 758 11.91 -13.17 12.51
N ASP A 759 11.73 -11.90 12.18
CA ASP A 759 10.43 -11.34 11.82
C ASP A 759 9.96 -11.91 10.48
N THR A 760 10.87 -12.08 9.51
CA THR A 760 10.62 -12.80 8.25
C THR A 760 10.20 -14.26 8.51
N GLN A 761 10.85 -14.97 9.43
CA GLN A 761 10.45 -16.34 9.77
C GLN A 761 9.06 -16.40 10.43
N HIS A 762 8.69 -15.38 11.21
CA HIS A 762 7.32 -15.23 11.71
C HIS A 762 6.33 -14.93 10.58
N GLN A 763 6.65 -14.06 9.63
CA GLN A 763 5.81 -13.81 8.44
C GLN A 763 5.60 -15.08 7.61
N ILE A 764 6.60 -15.96 7.48
CA ILE A 764 6.47 -17.27 6.81
C ILE A 764 5.49 -18.19 7.55
N LEU A 765 5.52 -18.20 8.89
CA LEU A 765 4.55 -18.90 9.72
C LEU A 765 3.13 -18.35 9.48
N LEU A 766 2.94 -17.03 9.45
CA LEU A 766 1.65 -16.39 9.18
C LEU A 766 1.10 -16.70 7.78
N ALA A 767 1.95 -16.65 6.75
CA ALA A 767 1.58 -17.00 5.38
C ALA A 767 1.20 -18.49 5.26
N SER A 768 1.90 -19.36 5.97
CA SER A 768 1.61 -20.80 6.01
C SER A 768 0.31 -21.10 6.76
N LEU A 769 0.01 -20.34 7.83
CA LEU A 769 -1.25 -20.42 8.57
C LEU A 769 -2.44 -19.99 7.71
N ASP A 770 -2.28 -18.89 6.97
CA ASP A 770 -3.28 -18.39 6.03
C ASP A 770 -3.61 -19.43 4.93
N GLN A 771 -2.60 -20.08 4.34
CA GLN A 771 -2.85 -21.17 3.38
C GLN A 771 -3.55 -22.36 4.04
N LEU A 772 -3.11 -22.78 5.23
CA LEU A 772 -3.70 -23.92 5.97
C LEU A 772 -5.19 -23.69 6.27
N TYR A 773 -5.55 -22.49 6.73
CA TYR A 773 -6.94 -22.12 7.06
C TYR A 773 -7.85 -21.99 5.83
N HIS A 774 -7.29 -21.77 4.64
CA HIS A 774 -8.04 -21.69 3.38
C HIS A 774 -7.89 -22.93 2.49
N SER A 775 -7.27 -23.99 3.03
CA SER A 775 -7.14 -25.32 2.42
C SER A 775 -8.39 -26.19 2.69
N PRO A 776 -8.49 -27.40 2.11
CA PRO A 776 -9.57 -28.35 2.42
C PRO A 776 -9.68 -28.72 3.91
N ALA A 777 -8.66 -28.47 4.74
CA ALA A 777 -8.71 -28.75 6.19
C ALA A 777 -9.87 -28.03 6.90
N ALA A 778 -10.26 -26.84 6.45
CA ALA A 778 -11.39 -26.08 7.01
C ALA A 778 -12.78 -26.69 6.70
N SER A 779 -12.85 -27.76 5.90
CA SER A 779 -14.08 -28.55 5.70
C SER A 779 -14.30 -29.61 6.77
N ASP A 780 -13.28 -29.96 7.57
CA ASP A 780 -13.37 -31.02 8.56
C ASP A 780 -14.29 -30.62 9.73
N PRO A 781 -15.31 -31.42 10.10
CA PRO A 781 -16.17 -31.13 11.27
C PRO A 781 -15.43 -31.05 12.61
N THR A 782 -14.20 -31.55 12.69
CA THR A 782 -13.32 -31.52 13.85
C THR A 782 -12.24 -30.43 13.78
N PHE A 783 -12.27 -29.57 12.75
CA PHE A 783 -11.30 -28.49 12.58
C PHE A 783 -11.26 -27.55 13.80
N ASN A 784 -10.08 -27.44 14.40
CA ASN A 784 -9.78 -26.53 15.51
C ASN A 784 -8.67 -25.56 15.10
N SER A 785 -9.01 -24.30 14.90
CA SER A 785 -8.07 -23.27 14.43
C SER A 785 -6.88 -23.08 15.37
N THR A 786 -7.10 -23.18 16.69
CA THR A 786 -6.08 -23.01 17.74
C THR A 786 -5.08 -24.17 17.72
N GLU A 787 -5.57 -25.41 17.58
CA GLU A 787 -4.71 -26.59 17.47
C GLU A 787 -3.86 -26.57 16.20
N GLN A 788 -4.44 -26.13 15.08
CA GLN A 788 -3.71 -25.96 13.81
C GLN A 788 -2.60 -24.89 13.93
N LEU A 789 -2.87 -23.75 14.57
CA LEU A 789 -1.84 -22.74 14.89
C LEU A 789 -0.73 -23.34 15.77
N SER A 790 -1.10 -24.03 16.84
CA SER A 790 -0.20 -24.65 17.81
C SER A 790 0.71 -25.69 17.13
N THR A 791 0.15 -26.53 16.27
CA THR A 791 0.88 -27.56 15.49
C THR A 791 1.80 -26.95 14.44
N LEU A 792 1.34 -25.95 13.68
CA LEU A 792 2.17 -25.27 12.70
C LEU A 792 3.33 -24.51 13.36
N THR A 793 3.08 -23.85 14.49
CA THR A 793 4.10 -23.15 15.28
C THR A 793 5.19 -24.10 15.77
N ARG A 794 4.82 -25.31 16.25
CA ARG A 794 5.80 -26.37 16.58
C ARG A 794 6.61 -26.86 15.37
N LYS A 795 6.03 -26.84 14.16
CA LYS A 795 6.64 -27.37 12.93
C LYS A 795 7.65 -26.39 12.30
N ILE A 796 7.34 -25.08 12.27
CA ILE A 796 8.14 -24.09 11.52
C ILE A 796 8.45 -22.78 12.27
N GLY A 797 7.93 -22.58 13.48
CA GLY A 797 8.16 -21.37 14.28
C GLY A 797 9.52 -21.37 14.98
N SER A 798 10.18 -20.20 15.06
CA SER A 798 11.45 -20.04 15.80
C SER A 798 11.29 -19.78 17.30
N LEU A 799 10.09 -19.41 17.74
CA LEU A 799 9.82 -19.02 19.13
C LEU A 799 8.87 -20.06 19.75
N PRO A 800 9.39 -21.07 20.47
CA PRO A 800 8.56 -22.12 21.04
C PRO A 800 7.68 -21.60 22.18
N LEU A 801 6.57 -22.30 22.40
CA LEU A 801 5.74 -22.22 23.59
C LEU A 801 5.78 -23.58 24.29
N PRO A 802 5.85 -23.65 25.62
CA PRO A 802 5.65 -24.90 26.33
C PRO A 802 4.17 -25.34 26.23
N PRO A 803 3.85 -26.63 26.46
CA PRO A 803 2.51 -27.18 26.22
C PRO A 803 1.38 -26.40 26.92
N ASP A 804 1.57 -26.08 28.20
CA ASP A 804 0.62 -25.33 29.05
C ASP A 804 0.28 -23.93 28.50
N ALA A 805 1.24 -23.28 27.87
CA ALA A 805 1.02 -22.01 27.18
C ALA A 805 0.41 -22.21 25.78
N SER A 806 0.79 -23.28 25.09
CA SER A 806 0.40 -23.51 23.68
C SER A 806 -1.09 -23.85 23.49
N GLU A 807 -1.78 -24.31 24.55
CA GLU A 807 -3.21 -24.58 24.56
C GLU A 807 -4.05 -23.33 24.89
N THR A 808 -3.43 -22.29 25.47
CA THR A 808 -4.10 -21.03 25.89
C THR A 808 -3.89 -19.86 24.92
N VAL A 809 -3.02 -20.02 23.92
CA VAL A 809 -2.71 -19.02 22.89
C VAL A 809 -3.59 -19.24 21.67
N SER A 810 -4.55 -18.34 21.47
CA SER A 810 -5.48 -18.30 20.32
C SER A 810 -5.32 -17.01 19.50
N TRP A 811 -4.05 -16.61 19.28
CA TRP A 811 -3.67 -15.38 18.56
C TRP A 811 -4.29 -15.25 17.16
N GLN A 812 -4.68 -16.34 16.50
CA GLN A 812 -5.36 -16.27 15.20
C GLN A 812 -6.66 -15.45 15.22
N THR A 813 -7.30 -15.32 16.40
CA THR A 813 -8.46 -14.45 16.62
C THR A 813 -8.18 -12.96 16.36
N GLN A 814 -6.90 -12.57 16.37
CA GLN A 814 -6.43 -11.20 16.16
C GLN A 814 -5.84 -11.02 14.75
N PHE A 815 -5.75 -12.09 13.95
CA PHE A 815 -5.14 -12.05 12.62
C PHE A 815 -6.13 -11.52 11.57
N GLY A 816 -6.52 -10.23 11.69
CA GLY A 816 -7.52 -9.57 10.85
C GLY A 816 -7.30 -9.68 9.34
N HIS A 817 -6.06 -9.91 8.90
CA HIS A 817 -5.71 -10.22 7.51
C HIS A 817 -6.43 -11.46 6.97
N LEU A 818 -6.80 -12.43 7.80
CA LEU A 818 -7.59 -13.59 7.36
C LEU A 818 -8.88 -13.15 6.67
N PHE A 819 -9.56 -12.07 7.11
CA PHE A 819 -10.73 -11.58 6.39
C PHE A 819 -10.36 -10.86 5.08
N GLY A 820 -9.57 -9.79 5.12
CA GLY A 820 -9.31 -8.95 3.92
C GLY A 820 -8.35 -9.56 2.88
N TYR A 821 -7.48 -10.48 3.30
CA TYR A 821 -6.36 -11.03 2.52
C TYR A 821 -6.32 -12.57 2.57
N GLY A 822 -7.41 -13.22 2.96
CA GLY A 822 -7.47 -14.68 3.11
C GLY A 822 -6.97 -15.43 1.87
N ALA A 823 -6.08 -16.40 2.09
CA ALA A 823 -5.34 -17.17 1.08
C ALA A 823 -4.33 -16.38 0.22
N THR A 824 -4.04 -15.12 0.55
CA THR A 824 -3.09 -14.27 -0.20
C THR A 824 -1.95 -13.70 0.62
N TYR A 825 -1.85 -14.01 1.92
CA TYR A 825 -0.85 -13.37 2.80
C TYR A 825 0.61 -13.66 2.42
N TYR A 826 0.86 -14.73 1.67
CA TYR A 826 2.19 -15.05 1.13
C TYR A 826 2.74 -13.99 0.15
N SER A 827 1.88 -13.17 -0.47
CA SER A 827 2.30 -12.16 -1.46
C SER A 827 3.35 -11.21 -0.90
N TYR A 828 3.18 -10.74 0.35
CA TYR A 828 4.14 -9.87 1.04
C TYR A 828 5.57 -10.43 1.08
N LEU A 829 5.73 -11.76 1.15
CA LEU A 829 7.04 -12.42 1.11
C LEU A 829 7.51 -12.67 -0.32
N PHE A 830 6.58 -13.01 -1.21
CA PHE A 830 6.83 -13.32 -2.61
C PHE A 830 7.32 -12.08 -3.38
N ASP A 831 6.63 -10.96 -3.26
CA ASP A 831 7.04 -9.66 -3.81
C ASP A 831 8.41 -9.23 -3.28
N ARG A 832 8.68 -9.40 -1.97
CA ARG A 832 10.00 -9.11 -1.37
C ARG A 832 11.12 -10.01 -1.91
N ALA A 833 10.83 -11.28 -2.20
CA ALA A 833 11.80 -12.20 -2.79
C ALA A 833 12.10 -11.86 -4.26
N ILE A 834 11.07 -11.50 -5.04
CA ILE A 834 11.25 -11.03 -6.42
C ILE A 834 12.03 -9.72 -6.44
N ALA A 835 11.66 -8.74 -5.61
CA ALA A 835 12.37 -7.45 -5.51
C ALA A 835 13.84 -7.64 -5.11
N SER A 836 14.11 -8.54 -4.15
CA SER A 836 15.46 -8.91 -3.74
C SER A 836 16.29 -9.46 -4.91
N GLN A 837 15.71 -10.32 -5.75
CA GLN A 837 16.40 -10.87 -6.91
C GLN A 837 16.59 -9.86 -8.05
N VAL A 838 15.58 -9.03 -8.35
CA VAL A 838 15.68 -7.95 -9.33
C VAL A 838 16.77 -6.97 -8.91
N TRP A 839 16.80 -6.56 -7.64
CA TRP A 839 17.89 -5.76 -7.08
C TRP A 839 19.25 -6.45 -7.26
N ALA A 840 19.40 -7.70 -6.79
CA ALA A 840 20.66 -8.43 -6.84
C ALA A 840 21.22 -8.62 -8.26
N ARG A 841 20.34 -8.81 -9.26
CA ARG A 841 20.73 -9.10 -10.65
C ARG A 841 20.92 -7.86 -11.52
N LEU A 842 20.24 -6.74 -11.22
CA LEU A 842 20.27 -5.54 -12.05
C LEU A 842 21.04 -4.37 -11.42
N PHE A 843 20.87 -4.13 -10.11
CA PHE A 843 21.23 -2.85 -9.48
C PHE A 843 22.25 -2.97 -8.34
N ALA A 844 22.40 -4.14 -7.70
CA ALA A 844 23.31 -4.30 -6.57
C ALA A 844 24.80 -4.04 -6.91
N ARG A 845 25.20 -4.12 -8.18
CA ARG A 845 26.56 -3.76 -8.64
C ARG A 845 26.71 -2.27 -8.94
N ASP A 846 25.71 -1.67 -9.58
CA ASP A 846 25.65 -0.25 -9.89
C ASP A 846 24.18 0.21 -9.75
N PRO A 847 23.83 0.81 -8.60
CA PRO A 847 22.47 1.27 -8.34
C PRO A 847 21.98 2.39 -9.28
N LEU A 848 22.86 2.97 -10.09
CA LEU A 848 22.55 4.13 -10.93
C LEU A 848 22.75 3.83 -12.43
N ASP A 849 22.85 2.55 -12.81
CA ASP A 849 22.97 2.10 -14.19
C ASP A 849 21.69 2.36 -15.01
N ARG A 850 21.77 3.31 -15.95
CA ARG A 850 20.73 3.64 -16.94
C ARG A 850 20.33 2.43 -17.79
N GLN A 851 21.24 1.52 -18.14
CA GLN A 851 20.89 0.34 -18.96
C GLN A 851 20.07 -0.69 -18.17
N ALA A 852 20.42 -0.91 -16.90
CA ALA A 852 19.64 -1.74 -15.99
C ALA A 852 18.25 -1.14 -15.73
N GLY A 853 18.18 0.18 -15.55
CA GLY A 853 16.92 0.90 -15.37
C GLY A 853 16.02 0.88 -16.61
N GLU A 854 16.56 1.10 -17.81
CA GLU A 854 15.80 0.98 -19.07
C GLU A 854 15.33 -0.46 -19.34
N ARG A 855 16.13 -1.48 -18.98
CA ARG A 855 15.72 -2.89 -19.03
C ARG A 855 14.53 -3.18 -18.10
N LEU A 856 14.49 -2.59 -16.91
CA LEU A 856 13.36 -2.70 -15.99
C LEU A 856 12.13 -1.94 -16.52
N LYS A 857 12.32 -0.70 -16.99
CA LYS A 857 11.28 0.17 -17.57
C LYS A 857 10.60 -0.49 -18.77
N THR A 858 11.38 -0.98 -19.73
CA THR A 858 10.87 -1.54 -20.99
C THR A 858 10.49 -3.03 -20.91
N GLY A 859 11.11 -3.79 -20.00
CA GLY A 859 10.84 -5.21 -19.82
C GLY A 859 9.78 -5.53 -18.77
N VAL A 860 9.50 -4.61 -17.84
CA VAL A 860 8.47 -4.77 -16.79
C VAL A 860 7.48 -3.61 -16.77
N LEU A 861 7.92 -2.43 -16.36
CA LEU A 861 7.01 -1.35 -15.91
C LEU A 861 6.06 -0.86 -17.01
N ARG A 862 6.51 -0.85 -18.29
CA ARG A 862 5.69 -0.36 -19.41
C ARG A 862 4.42 -1.17 -19.64
N PHE A 863 4.40 -2.44 -19.25
CA PHE A 863 3.28 -3.33 -19.54
C PHE A 863 2.14 -3.23 -18.51
N GLY A 864 2.40 -2.67 -17.32
CA GLY A 864 1.46 -2.73 -16.20
C GLY A 864 1.05 -4.18 -15.90
N GLY A 865 -0.25 -4.46 -15.98
CA GLY A 865 -0.84 -5.80 -15.92
C GLY A 865 -1.15 -6.45 -17.29
N GLY A 866 -0.71 -5.86 -18.40
CA GLY A 866 -1.05 -6.28 -19.77
C GLY A 866 -0.21 -7.44 -20.32
N LYS A 867 0.80 -7.89 -19.58
CA LYS A 867 1.66 -9.03 -19.89
C LYS A 867 1.81 -9.93 -18.65
N ASP A 868 2.02 -11.24 -18.84
CA ASP A 868 2.26 -12.17 -17.72
C ASP A 868 3.54 -11.79 -16.96
N PRO A 869 3.47 -11.56 -15.63
CA PRO A 869 4.64 -11.27 -14.81
C PRO A 869 5.76 -12.29 -14.86
N TRP A 870 5.47 -13.58 -15.06
CA TRP A 870 6.51 -14.61 -15.18
C TRP A 870 7.35 -14.42 -16.44
N GLU A 871 6.74 -14.05 -17.57
CA GLU A 871 7.45 -13.72 -18.80
C GLU A 871 8.27 -12.43 -18.64
N MET A 872 7.72 -11.41 -17.97
CA MET A 872 8.41 -10.15 -17.70
C MET A 872 9.66 -10.40 -16.85
N LEU A 873 9.52 -11.12 -15.72
CA LEU A 873 10.63 -11.46 -14.84
C LEU A 873 11.64 -12.38 -15.50
N SER A 874 11.21 -13.41 -16.23
CA SER A 874 12.12 -14.31 -16.95
C SER A 874 13.01 -13.54 -17.93
N THR A 875 12.40 -12.65 -18.74
CA THR A 875 13.10 -11.77 -19.68
C THR A 875 14.06 -10.83 -18.95
N VAL A 876 13.59 -10.18 -17.88
CA VAL A 876 14.32 -9.12 -17.18
C VAL A 876 15.37 -9.66 -16.21
N LEU A 877 15.28 -10.91 -15.77
CA LEU A 877 16.34 -11.59 -15.02
C LEU A 877 17.29 -12.38 -15.93
N ARG A 878 16.86 -12.74 -17.16
CA ARG A 878 17.48 -13.76 -18.03
C ARG A 878 17.52 -15.12 -17.33
N ASP A 879 16.36 -15.53 -16.84
CA ASP A 879 16.15 -16.76 -16.08
C ASP A 879 14.99 -17.55 -16.71
N GLU A 880 15.31 -18.58 -17.48
CA GLU A 880 14.30 -19.40 -18.18
C GLU A 880 13.60 -20.39 -17.22
N GLU A 881 14.14 -20.67 -16.03
CA GLU A 881 13.54 -21.60 -15.06
C GLU A 881 12.16 -21.11 -14.60
N ILE A 882 11.98 -19.79 -14.48
CA ILE A 882 10.76 -19.18 -13.94
C ILE A 882 9.68 -18.90 -15.00
N ALA A 883 9.99 -19.01 -16.30
CA ALA A 883 9.11 -18.55 -17.38
C ALA A 883 7.72 -19.19 -17.39
N ALA A 884 7.61 -20.45 -16.95
CA ALA A 884 6.36 -21.21 -16.95
C ALA A 884 5.38 -20.83 -15.82
N GLY A 885 5.85 -20.19 -14.75
CA GLY A 885 5.04 -19.91 -13.56
C GLY A 885 4.49 -21.15 -12.87
N ASP A 886 5.27 -22.24 -12.85
CA ASP A 886 4.90 -23.52 -12.26
C ASP A 886 5.47 -23.72 -10.84
N SER A 887 5.33 -24.92 -10.29
CA SER A 887 5.92 -25.28 -8.99
C SER A 887 7.44 -25.07 -8.94
N ARG A 888 8.19 -25.28 -10.04
CA ARG A 888 9.65 -25.06 -10.08
C ARG A 888 9.96 -23.57 -10.05
N ALA A 889 9.24 -22.74 -10.80
CA ALA A 889 9.35 -21.29 -10.76
C ALA A 889 9.14 -20.76 -9.32
N MET A 890 8.10 -21.24 -8.64
CA MET A 890 7.77 -20.85 -7.26
C MET A 890 8.81 -21.32 -6.24
N GLN A 891 9.36 -22.53 -6.41
CA GLN A 891 10.52 -22.98 -5.63
C GLN A 891 11.77 -22.12 -5.93
N ALA A 892 11.99 -21.69 -7.17
CA ALA A 892 13.12 -20.83 -7.53
C ALA A 892 13.05 -19.47 -6.82
N VAL A 893 11.89 -18.82 -6.80
CA VAL A 893 11.66 -17.60 -5.99
C VAL A 893 11.91 -17.87 -4.50
N GLY A 894 11.47 -19.01 -3.98
CA GLY A 894 11.75 -19.42 -2.59
C GLY A 894 13.25 -19.64 -2.31
N ARG A 895 14.04 -20.05 -3.31
CA ARG A 895 15.51 -20.21 -3.21
C ARG A 895 16.25 -18.87 -3.29
N TRP A 896 15.72 -17.86 -3.98
CA TRP A 896 16.30 -16.51 -4.01
C TRP A 896 16.35 -15.89 -2.60
N GLY A 897 15.33 -16.17 -1.79
CA GLY A 897 15.20 -15.64 -0.43
C GLY A 897 14.84 -14.15 -0.43
N ILE A 898 14.77 -13.58 0.77
CA ILE A 898 14.63 -12.14 0.99
C ILE A 898 15.98 -11.61 1.50
N ALA A 899 16.43 -10.48 0.95
CA ALA A 899 17.72 -9.90 1.31
C ALA A 899 17.59 -8.94 2.50
N ASP A 900 18.39 -9.16 3.54
CA ASP A 900 18.50 -8.23 4.67
C ASP A 900 19.18 -6.92 4.17
N LEU A 901 18.42 -5.83 3.98
CA LEU A 901 18.94 -4.60 3.34
C LEU A 901 20.16 -4.00 4.08
N GLY A 902 20.22 -4.18 5.41
CA GLY A 902 21.34 -3.73 6.24
C GLY A 902 22.64 -4.55 6.12
N ALA A 903 22.61 -5.74 5.50
CA ALA A 903 23.79 -6.61 5.38
C ALA A 903 24.65 -6.33 4.13
N GLN A 904 24.11 -5.63 3.14
CA GLN A 904 24.69 -5.53 1.79
C GLN A 904 25.96 -4.65 1.74
N GLY A 905 26.13 -3.73 2.69
CA GLY A 905 27.31 -2.85 2.79
C GLY A 905 28.56 -3.46 3.42
N ARG A 906 28.69 -4.79 3.49
CA ARG A 906 29.91 -5.48 3.99
C ARG A 906 30.80 -6.07 2.90
N ASN A 907 30.32 -6.14 1.66
CA ASN A 907 31.01 -6.76 0.51
C ASN A 907 31.25 -5.77 -0.67
N MET A 908 31.11 -4.46 -0.42
CA MET A 908 31.69 -3.38 -1.21
C MET A 908 32.68 -2.61 -0.33
#